data_AF-A0A291GH45-F1
#
_entry.id   AF-A0A291GH45-F1
#
_cell.length_a   1.000
_cell.length_b   1.000
_cell.length_c   1.000
_cell.angle_alpha   90.00
_cell.angle_beta   90.00
_cell.angle_gamma   90.00
#
_symmetry.space_group_name_H-M   'P 1'
#
loop_
_entity.id
_entity.type
_entity.pdbx_description
1 polymer ?
#
loop_
_entity_poly.entity_id
_entity_poly.type
_entity_poly.pdbx_seq_one_letter_code
_entity_poly.pdbx_strand_id
1 'polypeptide(L)'
;MPTESRTTNLKQAALDYHEFPKPGKLEIRATKPMANGRDLARAYSPGVAEACLEIKADPTTATRYTARGNLVAVVTNGTAVLGLGNIGAAASKPVMEGKAVLFKKFANIDCFDIEVNESDPVKLAEIVCSLEPTFGAINLEDIKAPDCFIVEQLCREKMNIPVFHDDQHGTAIVVGAAATNAMQISGKKFEDIKVVSTGGGAAGIACLNMLLKLGLKRENVWLCDIAGLVYEGREEEMTPQKAAFAQKTDLRTLDEVIEGADMFLGLSGPGVLTPEMVKKMTKQPIVFALANPTPEIMPDQVKKVAPDAIIATGRSDYPNQVNNVLCFPFIFRGALDVGATEINDAMQLGCIEGIAALARATTSAEAAAAYQDERLDFGPDYLIPKPFDPRLMGVVASAVAKAAMESGVATKPVADMKAYKDALDGSVFKSALIMRPVFAAASHAERRIAFAEGEDERVLRAAQGMIEETTDKPILIGRPEVIAMRAERAGVKIRPGIDFEVVNPENDSRYKQYWQAYYNIMARKGITPDLAKAIMRTNTTAIGAIMVHQDHADSMICGTFGQYLWHLNYVTQILGTKEHQPTGALSLMILEDGPLFIADTHVHTEPTPKQIAETVIATARHVRRFGIEPNIALCSHSEFGNLNCMTGRHMREALEILDAEPRDFAYEGEMHIDSALTPDLRARNFPHSRLEGPANALVFAIADAASGVRNILKTKGGGLEVGPLLMGMANRAHIVTPSITSRGLLNMSAIAGTPVAHYG
;
A
#
# COMPACT_ATOMS: atom_id res chain seq x y z
N MET A 1 -29.81 21.17 16.95
CA MET A 1 -30.03 19.75 17.26
C MET A 1 -29.98 18.85 16.00
N PRO A 2 -28.79 18.60 15.41
CA PRO A 2 -28.56 17.40 14.59
C PRO A 2 -27.38 16.51 15.06
N THR A 3 -26.71 16.85 16.16
CA THR A 3 -25.49 16.18 16.62
C THR A 3 -25.76 14.83 17.29
N GLU A 4 -26.75 14.72 18.19
CA GLU A 4 -27.02 13.47 18.94
C GLU A 4 -27.42 12.28 18.05
N SER A 5 -28.18 12.51 16.97
CA SER A 5 -28.58 11.45 16.04
C SER A 5 -27.39 10.84 15.28
N ARG A 6 -26.35 11.65 15.00
CA ARG A 6 -25.17 11.22 14.24
C ARG A 6 -24.21 10.41 15.12
N THR A 7 -24.04 10.80 16.39
CA THR A 7 -23.16 10.10 17.34
C THR A 7 -23.68 8.72 17.72
N THR A 8 -24.99 8.57 17.91
CA THR A 8 -25.62 7.27 18.23
C THR A 8 -25.42 6.25 17.10
N ASN A 9 -25.44 6.71 15.85
CA ASN A 9 -25.18 5.85 14.69
C ASN A 9 -23.71 5.41 14.58
N LEU A 10 -22.75 6.27 14.92
CA LEU A 10 -21.31 5.92 14.93
C LEU A 10 -20.96 4.91 16.04
N LYS A 11 -21.56 5.05 17.23
CA LYS A 11 -21.35 4.09 18.33
C LYS A 11 -21.83 2.69 17.94
N GLN A 12 -23.05 2.58 17.41
CA GLN A 12 -23.59 1.28 17.02
C GLN A 12 -22.77 0.68 15.88
N ALA A 13 -22.37 1.48 14.87
CA ALA A 13 -21.52 0.99 13.79
C ALA A 13 -20.16 0.44 14.29
N ALA A 14 -19.56 1.06 15.31
CA ALA A 14 -18.34 0.53 15.94
C ALA A 14 -18.60 -0.80 16.67
N LEU A 15 -19.70 -0.92 17.42
CA LEU A 15 -20.06 -2.18 18.09
C LEU A 15 -20.36 -3.30 17.09
N ASP A 16 -21.15 -3.00 16.05
CA ASP A 16 -21.48 -3.95 14.99
C ASP A 16 -20.22 -4.44 14.26
N TYR A 17 -19.24 -3.56 14.03
CA TYR A 17 -17.94 -3.91 13.45
C TYR A 17 -17.16 -4.91 14.31
N HIS A 18 -17.34 -4.89 15.64
CA HIS A 18 -16.68 -5.80 16.56
C HIS A 18 -17.45 -7.11 16.81
N GLU A 19 -18.76 -7.12 16.59
CA GLU A 19 -19.64 -8.27 16.88
C GLU A 19 -19.95 -9.12 15.65
N PHE A 20 -20.11 -8.50 14.47
CA PHE A 20 -20.63 -9.15 13.27
C PHE A 20 -19.66 -9.13 12.08
N PRO A 21 -19.70 -10.16 11.21
CA PRO A 21 -20.51 -11.39 11.33
C PRO A 21 -19.93 -12.41 12.32
N LYS A 22 -18.73 -12.17 12.84
CA LYS A 22 -18.04 -12.98 13.84
C LYS A 22 -17.38 -12.03 14.84
N PRO A 23 -17.47 -12.29 16.16
CA PRO A 23 -16.85 -11.41 17.15
C PRO A 23 -15.33 -11.36 17.02
N GLY A 24 -14.77 -10.18 17.33
CA GLY A 24 -13.34 -9.90 17.32
C GLY A 24 -12.80 -9.55 15.93
N LYS A 25 -11.54 -9.10 15.88
CA LYS A 25 -10.91 -8.57 14.65
C LYS A 25 -9.85 -9.48 14.02
N LEU A 26 -9.49 -10.58 14.69
CA LEU A 26 -8.44 -11.48 14.24
C LEU A 26 -8.81 -12.95 14.40
N GLU A 27 -8.18 -13.81 13.60
CA GLU A 27 -8.27 -15.26 13.71
C GLU A 27 -6.94 -15.92 13.36
N ILE A 28 -6.73 -17.14 13.86
CA ILE A 28 -5.56 -17.93 13.53
C ILE A 28 -5.84 -18.73 12.26
N ARG A 29 -4.94 -18.67 11.28
CA ARG A 29 -4.98 -19.49 10.07
C ARG A 29 -3.72 -20.33 9.94
N ALA A 30 -3.89 -21.60 9.57
CA ALA A 30 -2.77 -22.47 9.24
C ALA A 30 -2.10 -22.01 7.93
N THR A 31 -0.77 -21.97 7.92
CA THR A 31 0.02 -21.56 6.73
C THR A 31 0.47 -22.74 5.87
N LYS A 32 0.28 -23.97 6.36
CA LYS A 32 0.62 -25.21 5.66
C LYS A 32 -0.66 -26.02 5.40
N PRO A 33 -0.73 -26.76 4.27
CA PRO A 33 -1.83 -27.68 4.02
C PRO A 33 -2.02 -28.67 5.16
N MET A 34 -3.28 -29.00 5.46
CA MET A 34 -3.66 -29.99 6.48
C MET A 34 -4.84 -30.83 5.95
N ALA A 35 -4.68 -31.37 4.74
CA ALA A 35 -5.78 -32.00 4.00
C ALA A 35 -5.81 -33.53 4.12
N ASN A 36 -4.68 -34.16 4.47
CA ASN A 36 -4.55 -35.62 4.48
C ASN A 36 -3.61 -36.13 5.60
N GLY A 37 -3.51 -37.45 5.73
CA GLY A 37 -2.68 -38.09 6.76
C GLY A 37 -1.17 -37.79 6.65
N ARG A 38 -0.64 -37.55 5.44
CA ARG A 38 0.76 -37.15 5.24
C ARG A 38 1.02 -35.73 5.75
N ASP A 39 0.07 -34.83 5.51
CA ASP A 39 0.14 -33.46 6.03
C ASP A 39 0.07 -33.46 7.56
N LEU A 40 -0.86 -34.23 8.14
CA LEU A 40 -0.99 -34.38 9.59
C LEU A 40 0.28 -34.96 10.23
N ALA A 41 0.88 -35.99 9.62
CA ALA A 41 2.11 -36.61 10.11
C ALA A 41 3.34 -35.68 10.06
N ARG A 42 3.29 -34.60 9.27
CA ARG A 42 4.34 -33.56 9.20
C ARG A 42 4.04 -32.39 10.12
N ALA A 43 2.79 -31.94 10.15
CA ALA A 43 2.34 -30.84 10.99
C ALA A 43 2.33 -31.21 12.48
N TYR A 44 2.15 -32.50 12.78
CA TYR A 44 2.10 -33.04 14.14
C TYR A 44 2.91 -34.33 14.24
N SER A 45 2.52 -35.24 15.14
CA SER A 45 3.22 -36.50 15.35
C SER A 45 3.16 -37.43 14.12
N PRO A 46 4.26 -38.09 13.76
CA PRO A 46 5.57 -38.05 14.42
C PRO A 46 6.51 -36.92 13.91
N GLY A 47 6.25 -36.31 12.76
CA GLY A 47 7.21 -35.44 12.06
C GLY A 47 7.56 -34.13 12.78
N VAL A 48 6.66 -33.58 13.60
CA VAL A 48 6.94 -32.38 14.40
C VAL A 48 8.10 -32.56 15.37
N ALA A 49 8.41 -33.80 15.77
CA ALA A 49 9.49 -34.12 16.70
C ALA A 49 10.87 -33.70 16.14
N GLU A 50 11.08 -33.79 14.83
CA GLU A 50 12.35 -33.41 14.19
C GLU A 50 12.62 -31.91 14.38
N ALA A 51 11.63 -31.05 14.17
CA ALA A 51 11.76 -29.62 14.41
C ALA A 51 12.02 -29.31 15.90
N CYS A 52 11.39 -30.04 16.82
CA CYS A 52 11.65 -29.89 18.25
C CYS A 52 13.09 -30.29 18.64
N LEU A 53 13.62 -31.36 18.05
CA LEU A 53 14.99 -31.82 18.31
C LEU A 53 16.04 -30.85 17.75
N GLU A 54 15.80 -30.29 16.56
CA GLU A 54 16.65 -29.24 15.99
C GLU A 54 16.68 -27.99 16.88
N ILE A 55 15.52 -27.52 17.36
CA ILE A 55 15.43 -26.37 18.28
C ILE A 55 16.10 -26.67 19.63
N LYS A 56 15.97 -27.91 20.13
CA LYS A 56 16.65 -28.34 21.36
C LYS A 56 18.17 -28.33 21.20
N ALA A 57 18.68 -28.68 20.02
CA ALA A 57 20.11 -28.67 19.72
C ALA A 57 20.65 -27.24 19.54
N ASP A 58 19.89 -26.37 18.88
CA ASP A 58 20.20 -24.96 18.68
C ASP A 58 18.92 -24.10 18.82
N PRO A 59 18.72 -23.42 19.97
CA PRO A 59 17.53 -22.59 20.21
C PRO A 59 17.32 -21.46 19.19
N THR A 60 18.37 -20.99 18.51
CA THR A 60 18.26 -19.91 17.51
C THR A 60 17.46 -20.34 16.28
N THR A 61 17.43 -21.65 15.99
CA THR A 61 16.68 -22.23 14.88
C THR A 61 15.16 -22.18 15.08
N ALA A 62 14.67 -21.82 16.27
CA ALA A 62 13.25 -21.57 16.50
C ALA A 62 12.68 -20.53 15.51
N THR A 63 13.49 -19.55 15.11
CA THR A 63 13.13 -18.55 14.08
C THR A 63 12.91 -19.14 12.68
N ARG A 64 13.54 -20.28 12.37
CA ARG A 64 13.45 -20.97 11.07
C ARG A 64 12.31 -21.97 11.01
N TYR A 65 12.06 -22.67 12.12
CA TYR A 65 11.10 -23.78 12.16
C TYR A 65 9.75 -23.43 12.79
N THR A 66 9.60 -22.21 13.32
CA THR A 66 8.35 -21.73 13.93
C THR A 66 8.00 -20.32 13.42
N ALA A 67 6.82 -19.82 13.82
CA ALA A 67 6.40 -18.45 13.53
C ALA A 67 7.20 -17.38 14.30
N ARG A 68 8.04 -17.75 15.28
CA ARG A 68 8.77 -16.84 16.18
C ARG A 68 9.41 -15.65 15.46
N GLY A 69 10.07 -15.88 14.33
CA GLY A 69 10.79 -14.83 13.58
C GLY A 69 9.91 -13.73 12.99
N ASN A 70 8.58 -13.91 12.96
CA ASN A 70 7.61 -12.93 12.46
C ASN A 70 6.51 -12.61 13.48
N LEU A 71 6.61 -13.12 14.72
CA LEU A 71 5.54 -13.08 15.71
C LEU A 71 5.83 -12.04 16.80
N VAL A 72 4.92 -11.10 17.00
CA VAL A 72 4.98 -10.06 18.04
C VAL A 72 3.89 -10.29 19.09
N ALA A 73 4.21 -10.05 20.36
CA ALA A 73 3.20 -9.95 21.41
C ALA A 73 2.83 -8.48 21.64
N VAL A 74 1.55 -8.13 21.54
CA VAL A 74 1.02 -6.86 22.05
C VAL A 74 0.55 -7.10 23.47
N VAL A 75 1.29 -6.60 24.46
CA VAL A 75 1.07 -6.91 25.87
C VAL A 75 0.57 -5.68 26.62
N THR A 76 -0.49 -5.84 27.39
CA THR A 76 -1.07 -4.77 28.22
C THR A 76 -1.61 -5.32 29.54
N ASN A 77 -1.76 -4.46 30.55
CA ASN A 77 -2.61 -4.73 31.71
C ASN A 77 -3.89 -3.87 31.76
N GLY A 78 -4.13 -3.05 30.72
CA GLY A 78 -5.33 -2.23 30.57
C GLY A 78 -5.43 -1.06 31.56
N THR A 79 -4.30 -0.58 32.08
CA THR A 79 -4.29 0.48 33.11
C THR A 79 -4.24 1.91 32.56
N ALA A 80 -3.97 2.09 31.27
CA ALA A 80 -3.93 3.39 30.61
C ALA A 80 -4.51 3.35 29.19
N VAL A 81 -5.68 2.73 29.01
CA VAL A 81 -6.26 2.51 27.68
C VAL A 81 -6.76 3.82 27.06
N LEU A 82 -6.07 4.31 26.04
CA LEU A 82 -6.42 5.55 25.34
C LEU A 82 -6.65 6.71 26.33
N GLY A 83 -7.71 7.50 26.14
CA GLY A 83 -8.17 8.51 27.10
C GLY A 83 -9.14 7.96 28.17
N LEU A 84 -9.35 6.64 28.24
CA LEU A 84 -10.29 6.01 29.19
C LEU A 84 -9.63 5.67 30.54
N GLY A 85 -8.30 5.63 30.57
CA GLY A 85 -7.53 5.31 31.78
C GLY A 85 -7.60 3.83 32.13
N ASN A 86 -7.68 3.52 33.43
CA ASN A 86 -7.68 2.15 33.90
C ASN A 86 -9.07 1.52 33.78
N ILE A 87 -9.27 0.74 32.72
CA ILE A 87 -10.50 -0.03 32.44
C ILE A 87 -10.30 -1.55 32.63
N GLY A 88 -9.08 -1.97 32.92
CA GLY A 88 -8.69 -3.35 33.17
C GLY A 88 -8.39 -4.15 31.89
N ALA A 89 -7.64 -5.24 32.07
CA ALA A 89 -7.13 -6.09 31.01
C ALA A 89 -8.21 -6.59 30.04
N ALA A 90 -9.35 -7.10 30.52
CA ALA A 90 -10.38 -7.62 29.61
C ALA A 90 -11.00 -6.53 28.71
N ALA A 91 -11.15 -5.31 29.23
CA ALA A 91 -11.75 -4.20 28.48
C ALA A 91 -10.77 -3.55 27.49
N SER A 92 -9.45 -3.77 27.63
CA SER A 92 -8.45 -3.29 26.68
C SER A 92 -8.35 -4.16 25.42
N LYS A 93 -8.84 -5.41 25.48
CA LYS A 93 -8.75 -6.38 24.38
C LYS A 93 -9.15 -5.84 23.00
N PRO A 94 -10.26 -5.11 22.82
CA PRO A 94 -10.60 -4.55 21.52
C PRO A 94 -9.52 -3.60 20.97
N VAL A 95 -8.80 -2.86 21.81
CA VAL A 95 -7.69 -1.99 21.38
C VAL A 95 -6.49 -2.85 20.94
N MET A 96 -6.16 -3.88 21.71
CA MET A 96 -5.02 -4.77 21.42
C MET A 96 -5.22 -5.59 20.14
N GLU A 97 -6.41 -6.16 19.93
CA GLU A 97 -6.77 -6.78 18.65
C GLU A 97 -6.62 -5.78 17.48
N GLY A 98 -6.90 -4.49 17.75
CA GLY A 98 -6.70 -3.40 16.81
C GLY A 98 -5.24 -3.26 16.41
N LYS A 99 -4.33 -3.21 17.38
CA LYS A 99 -2.88 -3.17 17.12
C LYS A 99 -2.42 -4.39 16.34
N ALA A 100 -2.91 -5.59 16.69
CA ALA A 100 -2.55 -6.82 15.98
C ALA A 100 -2.95 -6.79 14.49
N VAL A 101 -4.16 -6.32 14.16
CA VAL A 101 -4.56 -6.21 12.74
C VAL A 101 -3.78 -5.14 11.99
N LEU A 102 -3.34 -4.07 12.65
CA LEU A 102 -2.52 -3.02 12.04
C LEU A 102 -1.10 -3.54 11.76
N PHE A 103 -0.49 -4.29 12.68
CA PHE A 103 0.77 -5.01 12.41
C PHE A 103 0.66 -5.90 11.18
N LYS A 104 -0.41 -6.70 11.09
CA LYS A 104 -0.62 -7.59 9.96
C LYS A 104 -0.86 -6.83 8.66
N LYS A 105 -1.70 -5.79 8.69
CA LYS A 105 -2.09 -5.02 7.50
C LYS A 105 -0.94 -4.20 6.92
N PHE A 106 -0.15 -3.54 7.77
CA PHE A 106 0.86 -2.58 7.33
C PHE A 106 2.27 -3.17 7.24
N ALA A 107 2.57 -4.21 8.02
CA ALA A 107 3.92 -4.78 8.10
C ALA A 107 3.98 -6.30 7.82
N ASN A 108 2.84 -6.94 7.53
CA ASN A 108 2.72 -8.40 7.44
C ASN A 108 3.35 -9.14 8.64
N ILE A 109 3.27 -8.53 9.82
CA ILE A 109 3.73 -9.10 11.08
C ILE A 109 2.57 -9.87 11.70
N ASP A 110 2.82 -11.11 12.12
CA ASP A 110 1.85 -11.89 12.86
C ASP A 110 1.90 -11.44 14.32
N CYS A 111 0.74 -11.33 14.96
CA CYS A 111 0.65 -10.75 16.28
C CYS A 111 -0.37 -11.48 17.14
N PHE A 112 -0.04 -11.67 18.42
CA PHE A 112 -1.01 -12.02 19.46
C PHE A 112 -1.16 -10.87 20.45
N ASP A 113 -2.39 -10.53 20.76
CA ASP A 113 -2.77 -9.68 21.87
C ASP A 113 -2.78 -10.48 23.18
N ILE A 114 -2.16 -9.93 24.23
CA ILE A 114 -1.99 -10.56 25.54
C ILE A 114 -2.37 -9.57 26.64
N GLU A 115 -3.60 -9.69 27.13
CA GLU A 115 -4.10 -8.90 28.24
C GLU A 115 -3.80 -9.59 29.58
N VAL A 116 -2.85 -9.05 30.35
CA VAL A 116 -2.40 -9.61 31.64
C VAL A 116 -3.08 -8.88 32.78
N ASN A 117 -3.88 -9.60 33.57
CA ASN A 117 -4.52 -9.03 34.76
C ASN A 117 -3.55 -9.00 35.97
N GLU A 118 -2.47 -8.23 35.87
CA GLU A 118 -1.47 -8.00 36.92
C GLU A 118 -1.17 -6.50 37.04
N SER A 119 -1.22 -5.99 38.27
CA SER A 119 -1.06 -4.57 38.60
C SER A 119 0.31 -4.23 39.18
N ASP A 120 1.04 -5.23 39.68
CA ASP A 120 2.42 -5.07 40.14
C ASP A 120 3.35 -5.01 38.90
N PRO A 121 4.07 -3.89 38.67
CA PRO A 121 4.92 -3.74 37.49
C PRO A 121 6.07 -4.76 37.44
N VAL A 122 6.60 -5.18 38.58
CA VAL A 122 7.72 -6.14 38.61
C VAL A 122 7.22 -7.52 38.23
N LYS A 123 6.09 -7.95 38.80
CA LYS A 123 5.48 -9.25 38.44
C LYS A 123 4.97 -9.26 37.01
N LEU A 124 4.41 -8.16 36.54
CA LEU A 124 4.01 -8.01 35.14
C LEU A 124 5.23 -8.21 34.23
N ALA A 125 6.35 -7.54 34.51
CA ALA A 125 7.58 -7.72 33.75
C ALA A 125 8.10 -9.16 33.78
N GLU A 126 8.03 -9.85 34.93
CA GLU A 126 8.41 -11.26 35.05
C GLU A 126 7.55 -12.17 34.16
N ILE A 127 6.23 -11.94 34.10
CA ILE A 127 5.32 -12.65 33.20
C ILE A 127 5.71 -12.40 31.74
N VAL A 128 5.93 -11.14 31.36
CA VAL A 128 6.33 -10.77 29.98
C VAL A 128 7.66 -11.43 29.60
N CYS A 129 8.68 -11.34 30.44
CA CYS A 129 9.98 -11.96 30.20
C CYS A 129 9.86 -13.48 30.01
N SER A 130 8.98 -14.13 30.77
CA SER A 130 8.76 -15.58 30.68
C SER A 130 8.15 -16.02 29.34
N LEU A 131 7.54 -15.09 28.59
CA LEU A 131 6.96 -15.35 27.26
C LEU A 131 7.99 -15.24 26.13
N GLU A 132 9.23 -14.83 26.41
CA GLU A 132 10.29 -14.66 25.41
C GLU A 132 10.39 -15.84 24.42
N PRO A 133 10.31 -17.14 24.81
CA PRO A 133 10.44 -18.27 23.88
C PRO A 133 9.38 -18.36 22.77
N THR A 134 8.26 -17.66 22.90
CA THR A 134 7.19 -17.65 21.88
C THR A 134 7.41 -16.57 20.83
N PHE A 135 7.89 -15.39 21.23
CA PHE A 135 7.84 -14.17 20.42
C PHE A 135 9.20 -13.77 19.86
N GLY A 136 9.19 -13.13 18.71
CA GLY A 136 10.35 -12.47 18.11
C GLY A 136 10.56 -11.05 18.62
N ALA A 137 9.51 -10.41 19.14
CA ALA A 137 9.58 -9.11 19.82
C ALA A 137 8.32 -8.86 20.69
N ILE A 138 8.42 -7.91 21.62
CA ILE A 138 7.34 -7.49 22.52
C ILE A 138 6.98 -6.01 22.27
N ASN A 139 5.69 -5.75 22.10
CA ASN A 139 5.09 -4.43 22.05
C ASN A 139 4.27 -4.20 23.33
N LEU A 140 4.78 -3.42 24.28
CA LEU A 140 4.05 -3.01 25.47
C LEU A 140 3.06 -1.89 25.13
N GLU A 141 1.83 -1.98 25.65
CA GLU A 141 0.79 -0.97 25.43
C GLU A 141 -0.12 -0.69 26.61
N ASP A 142 -0.62 0.55 26.69
CA ASP A 142 -1.67 1.00 27.60
C ASP A 142 -1.37 0.65 29.08
N ILE A 143 -0.10 0.78 29.48
CA ILE A 143 0.37 0.62 30.87
C ILE A 143 0.59 2.00 31.48
N LYS A 144 -0.01 2.28 32.63
CA LYS A 144 0.08 3.61 33.27
C LYS A 144 1.51 3.97 33.69
N ALA A 145 1.82 5.27 33.72
CA ALA A 145 3.01 5.78 34.41
C ALA A 145 2.78 5.79 35.94
N PRO A 146 3.82 5.57 36.77
CA PRO A 146 5.22 5.29 36.39
C PRO A 146 5.50 3.80 36.09
N ASP A 147 4.53 2.91 36.28
CA ASP A 147 4.67 1.45 36.17
C ASP A 147 5.24 0.99 34.82
N CYS A 148 4.80 1.61 33.72
CA CYS A 148 5.30 1.33 32.36
C CYS A 148 6.83 1.47 32.23
N PHE A 149 7.45 2.44 32.91
CA PHE A 149 8.91 2.61 32.88
C PHE A 149 9.64 1.44 33.53
N ILE A 150 9.10 0.95 34.65
CA ILE A 150 9.67 -0.19 35.39
C ILE A 150 9.53 -1.46 34.55
N VAL A 151 8.34 -1.68 33.98
CA VAL A 151 8.07 -2.86 33.13
C VAL A 151 9.01 -2.88 31.93
N GLU A 152 9.10 -1.76 31.20
CA GLU A 152 9.96 -1.65 30.03
C GLU A 152 11.44 -1.88 30.38
N GLN A 153 11.94 -1.21 31.42
CA GLN A 153 13.33 -1.34 31.84
C GLN A 153 13.67 -2.80 32.14
N LEU A 154 12.86 -3.47 32.97
CA LEU A 154 13.10 -4.86 33.36
C LEU A 154 13.03 -5.82 32.15
N CYS A 155 12.10 -5.59 31.22
CA CYS A 155 11.99 -6.40 30.02
C CYS A 155 13.21 -6.19 29.10
N ARG A 156 13.65 -4.95 28.89
CA ARG A 156 14.84 -4.63 28.08
C ARG A 156 16.13 -5.18 28.67
N GLU A 157 16.27 -5.21 30.00
CA GLU A 157 17.47 -5.73 30.66
C GLU A 157 17.54 -7.27 30.64
N LYS A 158 16.39 -7.95 30.67
CA LYS A 158 16.33 -9.41 30.82
C LYS A 158 16.15 -10.17 29.52
N MET A 159 15.50 -9.58 28.52
CA MET A 159 15.14 -10.26 27.27
C MET A 159 16.19 -10.08 26.18
N ASN A 160 16.33 -11.08 25.30
CA ASN A 160 17.24 -11.01 24.14
C ASN A 160 16.49 -10.74 22.82
N ILE A 161 15.28 -10.20 22.93
CA ILE A 161 14.43 -9.80 21.80
C ILE A 161 14.01 -8.34 21.98
N PRO A 162 13.65 -7.62 20.90
CA PRO A 162 13.22 -6.25 21.00
C PRO A 162 11.99 -6.08 21.88
N VAL A 163 12.07 -5.14 22.81
CA VAL A 163 10.95 -4.68 23.63
C VAL A 163 10.74 -3.20 23.33
N PHE A 164 9.51 -2.83 22.99
CA PHE A 164 9.13 -1.47 22.62
C PHE A 164 7.81 -1.12 23.27
N HIS A 165 7.73 0.06 23.89
CA HIS A 165 6.47 0.60 24.39
C HIS A 165 5.93 1.65 23.42
N ASP A 166 4.78 1.39 22.79
CA ASP A 166 4.30 2.22 21.69
C ASP A 166 3.76 3.58 22.15
N ASP A 167 3.03 3.65 23.28
CA ASP A 167 2.63 4.94 23.87
C ASP A 167 3.81 5.88 24.22
N GLN A 168 4.97 5.31 24.57
CA GLN A 168 6.17 6.07 24.87
C GLN A 168 6.97 6.39 23.60
N HIS A 169 7.60 5.36 23.04
CA HIS A 169 8.58 5.50 21.97
C HIS A 169 7.91 5.73 20.62
N GLY A 170 6.77 5.09 20.36
CA GLY A 170 6.00 5.28 19.13
C GLY A 170 5.54 6.72 19.00
N THR A 171 4.93 7.26 20.06
CA THR A 171 4.55 8.68 20.13
C THR A 171 5.76 9.58 19.94
N ALA A 172 6.87 9.33 20.66
CA ALA A 172 8.08 10.14 20.59
C ALA A 172 8.72 10.15 19.20
N ILE A 173 8.69 9.03 18.48
CA ILE A 173 9.22 8.92 17.11
C ILE A 173 8.37 9.73 16.14
N VAL A 174 7.04 9.58 16.17
CA VAL A 174 6.18 10.31 15.22
C VAL A 174 6.19 11.81 15.51
N VAL A 175 6.23 12.21 16.79
CA VAL A 175 6.47 13.60 17.20
C VAL A 175 7.83 14.09 16.71
N GLY A 176 8.89 13.30 16.87
CA GLY A 176 10.23 13.63 16.40
C GLY A 176 10.29 13.83 14.88
N ALA A 177 9.61 12.99 14.10
CA ALA A 177 9.51 13.13 12.65
C ALA A 177 8.76 14.40 12.24
N ALA A 178 7.60 14.66 12.85
CA ALA A 178 6.84 15.89 12.61
C ALA A 178 7.62 17.14 13.02
N ALA A 179 8.29 17.12 14.17
CA ALA A 179 9.09 18.23 14.67
C ALA A 179 10.30 18.50 13.76
N THR A 180 10.98 17.46 13.28
CA THR A 180 12.09 17.58 12.33
C THR A 180 11.66 18.32 11.06
N ASN A 181 10.52 17.94 10.49
CA ASN A 181 9.98 18.61 9.32
C ASN A 181 9.45 20.01 9.62
N ALA A 182 8.86 20.25 10.81
CA ALA A 182 8.44 21.57 11.25
C ALA A 182 9.63 22.54 11.44
N MET A 183 10.77 22.06 11.98
CA MET A 183 12.01 22.83 12.05
C MET A 183 12.47 23.25 10.65
N GLN A 184 12.46 22.32 9.69
CA GLN A 184 12.86 22.60 8.32
C GLN A 184 11.96 23.64 7.64
N ILE A 185 10.64 23.55 7.82
CA ILE A 185 9.67 24.51 7.25
C ILE A 185 9.79 25.89 7.90
N SER A 186 10.00 25.95 9.21
CA SER A 186 10.14 27.21 9.95
C SER A 186 11.53 27.83 9.86
N GLY A 187 12.53 27.11 9.31
CA GLY A 187 13.92 27.55 9.26
C GLY A 187 14.59 27.64 10.63
N LYS A 188 14.08 26.90 11.62
CA LYS A 188 14.60 26.87 13.01
C LYS A 188 15.51 25.66 13.23
N LYS A 189 16.33 25.71 14.28
CA LYS A 189 17.15 24.58 14.74
C LYS A 189 16.74 24.17 16.14
N PHE A 190 16.80 22.87 16.45
CA PHE A 190 16.46 22.36 17.77
C PHE A 190 17.26 23.03 18.92
N GLU A 191 18.52 23.37 18.69
CA GLU A 191 19.40 23.97 19.69
C GLU A 191 19.01 25.42 20.10
N ASP A 192 18.17 26.08 19.31
CA ASP A 192 17.82 27.50 19.44
C ASP A 192 16.37 27.72 19.90
N ILE A 193 15.54 26.68 19.92
CA ILE A 193 14.10 26.83 20.23
C ILE A 193 13.79 26.70 21.72
N LYS A 194 12.80 27.47 22.18
CA LYS A 194 12.13 27.26 23.47
C LYS A 194 10.93 26.33 23.30
N VAL A 195 10.91 25.23 24.06
CA VAL A 195 9.82 24.24 24.06
C VAL A 195 9.06 24.31 25.38
N VAL A 196 7.75 24.52 25.29
CA VAL A 196 6.84 24.44 26.43
C VAL A 196 5.94 23.23 26.23
N SER A 197 5.92 22.33 27.20
CA SER A 197 5.16 21.08 27.11
C SER A 197 4.16 20.94 28.24
N THR A 198 3.01 20.36 27.94
CA THR A 198 2.05 19.93 28.94
C THR A 198 1.93 18.41 28.94
N GLY A 199 1.95 17.81 30.13
CA GLY A 199 1.86 16.36 30.33
C GLY A 199 3.18 15.72 30.77
N GLY A 200 3.34 15.52 32.08
CA GLY A 200 4.50 14.82 32.66
C GLY A 200 4.34 13.31 32.78
N GLY A 201 3.54 12.70 31.89
CA GLY A 201 3.31 11.25 31.82
C GLY A 201 4.32 10.53 30.92
N ALA A 202 4.07 9.25 30.64
CA ALA A 202 4.97 8.39 29.86
C ALA A 202 5.29 8.98 28.47
N ALA A 203 4.26 9.29 27.68
CA ALA A 203 4.41 9.85 26.34
C ALA A 203 5.10 11.23 26.34
N GLY A 204 4.72 12.13 27.25
CA GLY A 204 5.30 13.47 27.36
C GLY A 204 6.78 13.47 27.65
N ILE A 205 7.20 12.68 28.66
CA ILE A 205 8.61 12.51 29.01
C ILE A 205 9.39 11.87 27.86
N ALA A 206 8.84 10.83 27.22
CA ALA A 206 9.49 10.17 26.09
C ALA A 206 9.69 11.12 24.90
N CYS A 207 8.69 11.93 24.56
CA CYS A 207 8.80 12.94 23.51
C CYS A 207 9.85 14.00 23.83
N LEU A 208 9.89 14.52 25.06
CA LEU A 208 10.91 15.49 25.48
C LEU A 208 12.31 14.90 25.40
N ASN A 209 12.53 13.69 25.90
CA ASN A 209 13.81 12.99 25.80
C ASN A 209 14.22 12.78 24.34
N MET A 210 13.27 12.47 23.44
CA MET A 210 13.55 12.33 22.02
C MET A 210 13.95 13.67 21.38
N LEU A 211 13.28 14.76 21.73
CA LEU A 211 13.67 16.09 21.25
C LEU A 211 15.09 16.46 21.72
N LEU A 212 15.49 16.10 22.95
CA LEU A 212 16.87 16.29 23.43
C LEU A 212 17.87 15.49 22.56
N LYS A 213 17.55 14.24 22.20
CA LYS A 213 18.39 13.42 21.30
C LYS A 213 18.50 14.03 19.88
N LEU A 214 17.47 14.74 19.43
CA LEU A 214 17.48 15.49 18.16
C LEU A 214 18.23 16.83 18.24
N GLY A 215 18.75 17.20 19.42
CA GLY A 215 19.59 18.39 19.62
C GLY A 215 18.91 19.53 20.38
N LEU A 216 17.72 19.34 20.94
CA LEU A 216 17.11 20.32 21.84
C LEU A 216 17.95 20.47 23.10
N LYS A 217 18.22 21.71 23.49
CA LYS A 217 18.94 21.99 24.74
C LYS A 217 18.03 21.83 25.94
N ARG A 218 18.53 21.17 26.98
CA ARG A 218 17.74 20.85 28.18
C ARG A 218 17.24 22.11 28.89
N GLU A 219 18.06 23.15 28.98
CA GLU A 219 17.70 24.44 29.57
C GLU A 219 16.51 25.12 28.87
N ASN A 220 16.24 24.79 27.61
CA ASN A 220 15.14 25.36 26.83
C ASN A 220 13.80 24.61 26.98
N VAL A 221 13.74 23.56 27.80
CA VAL A 221 12.54 22.74 28.00
C VAL A 221 11.79 23.16 29.26
N TRP A 222 10.50 23.48 29.10
CA TRP A 222 9.62 23.89 30.19
C TRP A 222 8.42 22.95 30.27
N LEU A 223 8.42 22.06 31.27
CA LEU A 223 7.39 21.05 31.44
C LEU A 223 6.35 21.49 32.48
N CYS A 224 5.10 21.57 32.10
CA CYS A 224 3.96 21.74 32.99
C CYS A 224 3.17 20.42 33.11
N ASP A 225 2.74 20.10 34.33
CA ASP A 225 1.78 19.02 34.57
C ASP A 225 0.54 19.55 35.29
N ILE A 226 -0.25 18.64 35.88
CA ILE A 226 -1.51 18.99 36.56
C ILE A 226 -1.34 19.96 37.73
N ALA A 227 -0.17 20.04 38.36
CA ALA A 227 0.12 20.96 39.47
C ALA A 227 0.94 22.20 39.03
N GLY A 228 1.09 22.41 37.72
CA GLY A 228 1.78 23.57 37.16
C GLY A 228 3.19 23.24 36.66
N LEU A 229 4.07 24.24 36.61
CA LEU A 229 5.45 24.08 36.16
C LEU A 229 6.20 23.05 37.04
N VAL A 230 7.02 22.22 36.41
CA VAL A 230 8.00 21.39 37.09
C VAL A 230 9.23 22.26 37.39
N TYR A 231 9.48 22.54 38.67
CA TYR A 231 10.54 23.43 39.12
C TYR A 231 11.38 22.80 40.26
N GLU A 232 12.59 23.31 40.46
CA GLU A 232 13.49 22.85 41.53
C GLU A 232 12.89 23.13 42.92
N GLY A 233 12.75 22.09 43.75
CA GLY A 233 12.15 22.20 45.09
C GLY A 233 10.63 22.01 45.14
N ARG A 234 9.98 21.67 44.01
CA ARG A 234 8.61 21.17 44.02
C ARG A 234 8.55 19.76 44.60
N GLU A 235 7.59 19.49 45.48
CA GLU A 235 7.36 18.14 46.06
C GLU A 235 6.15 17.42 45.44
N GLU A 236 5.10 18.17 45.08
CA GLU A 236 3.83 17.65 44.58
C GLU A 236 3.96 17.02 43.18
N GLU A 237 3.45 15.80 43.00
CA GLU A 237 3.40 15.08 41.71
C GLU A 237 4.76 14.88 41.03
N MET A 238 5.85 14.87 41.79
CA MET A 238 7.21 14.73 41.26
C MET A 238 7.67 13.28 41.17
N THR A 239 8.11 12.86 39.98
CA THR A 239 8.80 11.59 39.73
C THR A 239 10.27 11.85 39.40
N PRO A 240 11.17 10.85 39.49
CA PRO A 240 12.56 11.00 39.06
C PRO A 240 12.69 11.49 37.62
N GLN A 241 11.80 11.04 36.73
CA GLN A 241 11.75 11.46 35.33
C GLN A 241 11.34 12.93 35.18
N LYS A 242 10.32 13.40 35.92
CA LYS A 242 9.93 14.81 35.91
C LYS A 242 11.00 15.70 36.53
N ALA A 243 11.66 15.25 37.60
CA ALA A 243 12.74 15.98 38.25
C ALA A 243 13.88 16.31 37.29
N ALA A 244 14.16 15.43 36.32
CA ALA A 244 15.12 15.70 35.26
C ALA A 244 14.75 16.92 34.40
N PHE A 245 13.46 17.32 34.35
CA PHE A 245 12.92 18.48 33.63
C PHE A 245 12.64 19.72 34.51
N ALA A 246 12.99 19.68 35.80
CA ALA A 246 12.81 20.81 36.70
C ALA A 246 13.59 22.05 36.24
N GLN A 247 12.96 23.22 36.33
CA GLN A 247 13.55 24.52 36.04
C GLN A 247 13.86 25.30 37.32
N LYS A 248 14.97 26.04 37.30
CA LYS A 248 15.33 26.98 38.38
C LYS A 248 14.70 28.35 38.10
N THR A 249 13.51 28.59 38.64
CA THR A 249 12.70 29.75 38.29
C THR A 249 11.60 30.04 39.32
N ASP A 250 11.09 31.27 39.33
CA ASP A 250 9.95 31.70 40.15
C ASP A 250 8.59 31.57 39.42
N LEU A 251 8.59 31.24 38.13
CA LEU A 251 7.36 30.98 37.35
C LEU A 251 6.65 29.70 37.84
N ARG A 252 5.31 29.65 37.75
CA ARG A 252 4.51 28.54 38.27
C ARG A 252 3.48 28.00 37.29
N THR A 253 3.00 28.82 36.36
CA THR A 253 1.86 28.48 35.51
C THR A 253 2.24 28.34 34.03
N LEU A 254 1.42 27.63 33.26
CA LEU A 254 1.57 27.54 31.80
C LEU A 254 1.55 28.93 31.14
N ASP A 255 0.66 29.82 31.59
CA ASP A 255 0.49 31.17 31.05
C ASP A 255 1.73 32.06 31.21
N GLU A 256 2.50 31.83 32.27
CA GLU A 256 3.76 32.53 32.55
C GLU A 256 4.92 32.00 31.70
N VAL A 257 4.97 30.69 31.45
CA VAL A 257 6.13 30.08 30.75
C VAL A 257 5.97 30.09 29.23
N ILE A 258 4.75 30.22 28.69
CA ILE A 258 4.47 30.14 27.24
C ILE A 258 5.00 31.33 26.44
N GLU A 259 5.33 32.44 27.11
CA GLU A 259 5.83 33.65 26.46
C GLU A 259 7.11 33.35 25.66
N GLY A 260 7.10 33.75 24.37
CA GLY A 260 8.21 33.54 23.44
C GLY A 260 8.48 32.08 23.09
N ALA A 261 7.58 31.14 23.39
CA ALA A 261 7.77 29.74 23.02
C ALA A 261 7.76 29.56 21.49
N ASP A 262 8.72 28.79 20.98
CA ASP A 262 8.78 28.38 19.57
C ASP A 262 7.87 27.20 19.28
N MET A 263 7.78 26.28 20.26
CA MET A 263 7.01 25.05 20.15
C MET A 263 6.21 24.81 21.43
N PHE A 264 4.94 24.50 21.25
CA PHE A 264 4.08 23.90 22.27
C PHE A 264 3.91 22.40 21.98
N LEU A 265 4.18 21.56 22.96
CA LEU A 265 3.98 20.10 22.90
C LEU A 265 2.98 19.65 23.97
N GLY A 266 1.73 19.46 23.57
CA GLY A 266 0.64 18.98 24.43
C GLY A 266 0.43 17.47 24.32
N LEU A 267 0.58 16.78 25.45
CA LEU A 267 0.32 15.36 25.67
C LEU A 267 -0.43 15.18 26.99
N SER A 268 -1.55 15.88 27.12
CA SER A 268 -2.26 16.12 28.38
C SER A 268 -3.78 15.97 28.22
N GLY A 269 -4.54 17.04 28.45
CA GLY A 269 -6.00 17.03 28.43
C GLY A 269 -6.60 18.17 27.61
N PRO A 270 -7.92 18.14 27.38
CA PRO A 270 -8.60 19.12 26.54
C PRO A 270 -8.61 20.52 27.14
N GLY A 271 -8.43 21.54 26.29
CA GLY A 271 -8.61 22.96 26.66
C GLY A 271 -7.47 23.55 27.52
N VAL A 272 -6.34 22.87 27.63
CA VAL A 272 -5.18 23.33 28.43
C VAL A 272 -4.49 24.55 27.82
N LEU A 273 -4.39 24.62 26.48
CA LEU A 273 -3.81 25.77 25.80
C LEU A 273 -4.92 26.70 25.31
N THR A 274 -4.83 28.00 25.61
CA THR A 274 -5.83 28.99 25.19
C THR A 274 -5.35 29.84 24.01
N PRO A 275 -6.26 30.42 23.20
CA PRO A 275 -5.88 31.35 22.13
C PRO A 275 -5.05 32.56 22.63
N GLU A 276 -5.29 33.02 23.86
CA GLU A 276 -4.55 34.09 24.51
C GLU A 276 -3.09 33.69 24.78
N MET A 277 -2.86 32.45 25.21
CA MET A 277 -1.51 31.90 25.39
C MET A 277 -0.78 31.74 24.05
N VAL A 278 -1.47 31.29 23.00
CA VAL A 278 -0.88 31.17 21.65
C VAL A 278 -0.40 32.53 21.12
N LYS A 279 -1.11 33.63 21.41
CA LYS A 279 -0.68 34.99 21.03
C LYS A 279 0.64 35.43 21.67
N LYS A 280 1.00 34.85 22.83
CA LYS A 280 2.25 35.14 23.54
C LYS A 280 3.45 34.35 22.98
N MET A 281 3.22 33.35 22.14
CA MET A 281 4.26 32.57 21.48
C MET A 281 4.97 33.38 20.39
N THR A 282 5.98 32.79 19.75
CA THR A 282 6.64 33.40 18.58
C THR A 282 5.67 33.63 17.41
N LYS A 283 6.04 34.50 16.45
CA LYS A 283 5.19 34.88 15.30
C LYS A 283 4.71 33.69 14.47
N GLN A 284 5.57 32.69 14.29
CA GLN A 284 5.26 31.44 13.60
C GLN A 284 5.49 30.28 14.58
N PRO A 285 4.54 30.02 15.49
CA PRO A 285 4.69 29.00 16.51
C PRO A 285 4.40 27.61 15.92
N ILE A 286 5.03 26.60 16.50
CA ILE A 286 4.71 25.19 16.25
C ILE A 286 3.82 24.71 17.39
N VAL A 287 2.62 24.24 17.08
CA VAL A 287 1.63 23.82 18.08
C VAL A 287 1.25 22.37 17.82
N PHE A 288 1.81 21.46 18.63
CA PHE A 288 1.45 20.05 18.61
C PHE A 288 0.50 19.80 19.78
N ALA A 289 -0.80 19.72 19.50
CA ALA A 289 -1.84 19.46 20.49
C ALA A 289 -2.38 18.03 20.30
N LEU A 290 -1.80 17.08 21.04
CA LEU A 290 -1.89 15.65 20.73
C LEU A 290 -2.84 14.88 21.65
N ALA A 291 -3.51 15.55 22.61
CA ALA A 291 -4.52 14.90 23.44
C ALA A 291 -5.68 14.34 22.59
N ASN A 292 -6.16 13.14 22.96
CA ASN A 292 -7.26 12.45 22.32
C ASN A 292 -8.41 12.19 23.31
N PRO A 293 -9.69 12.21 22.87
CA PRO A 293 -10.15 12.55 21.52
C PRO A 293 -10.22 14.08 21.25
N THR A 294 -10.09 14.89 22.30
CA THR A 294 -10.15 16.36 22.21
C THR A 294 -8.77 16.94 22.56
N PRO A 295 -8.12 17.66 21.61
CA PRO A 295 -6.80 18.27 21.81
C PRO A 295 -6.77 19.35 22.90
N GLU A 296 -5.56 19.70 23.34
CA GLU A 296 -5.30 20.84 24.24
C GLU A 296 -5.88 22.15 23.72
N ILE A 297 -5.89 22.34 22.40
CA ILE A 297 -6.53 23.44 21.69
C ILE A 297 -6.95 22.96 20.30
N MET A 298 -8.10 23.43 19.80
CA MET A 298 -8.52 23.08 18.44
C MET A 298 -7.69 23.81 17.39
N PRO A 299 -7.30 23.17 16.27
CA PRO A 299 -6.53 23.83 15.20
C PRO A 299 -7.18 25.12 14.68
N ASP A 300 -8.50 25.14 14.57
CA ASP A 300 -9.26 26.32 14.13
C ASP A 300 -9.13 27.51 15.10
N GLN A 301 -8.93 27.24 16.39
CA GLN A 301 -8.70 28.29 17.40
C GLN A 301 -7.28 28.84 17.30
N VAL A 302 -6.29 27.98 17.04
CA VAL A 302 -4.90 28.39 16.80
C VAL A 302 -4.83 29.27 15.55
N LYS A 303 -5.39 28.83 14.43
CA LYS A 303 -5.36 29.58 13.15
C LYS A 303 -6.03 30.96 13.23
N LYS A 304 -7.02 31.15 14.12
CA LYS A 304 -7.64 32.47 14.35
C LYS A 304 -6.70 33.51 14.93
N VAL A 305 -5.70 33.08 15.72
CA VAL A 305 -4.79 33.98 16.44
C VAL A 305 -3.37 33.94 15.90
N ALA A 306 -2.97 32.84 15.27
CA ALA A 306 -1.71 32.65 14.59
C ALA A 306 -1.93 31.90 13.25
N PRO A 307 -2.33 32.61 12.18
CA PRO A 307 -2.63 32.00 10.88
C PRO A 307 -1.46 31.19 10.29
N ASP A 308 -0.23 31.66 10.53
CA ASP A 308 1.01 31.06 10.04
C ASP A 308 1.51 29.90 10.90
N ALA A 309 0.81 29.57 12.00
CA ALA A 309 1.21 28.48 12.89
C ALA A 309 1.26 27.13 12.16
N ILE A 310 2.29 26.35 12.49
CA ILE A 310 2.44 24.96 12.06
C ILE A 310 1.75 24.11 13.13
N ILE A 311 0.74 23.34 12.75
CA ILE A 311 -0.15 22.65 13.70
C ILE A 311 -0.14 21.16 13.42
N ALA A 312 -0.06 20.35 14.48
CA ALA A 312 -0.26 18.92 14.41
C ALA A 312 -1.17 18.44 15.55
N THR A 313 -1.98 17.41 15.30
CA THR A 313 -2.89 16.83 16.30
C THR A 313 -2.94 15.31 16.21
N GLY A 314 -3.53 14.64 17.22
CA GLY A 314 -3.82 13.21 17.14
C GLY A 314 -5.02 12.85 16.24
N ARG A 315 -5.81 13.84 15.82
CA ARG A 315 -7.08 13.64 15.11
C ARG A 315 -6.88 13.41 13.61
N SER A 316 -7.66 12.49 13.04
CA SER A 316 -7.60 12.15 11.61
C SER A 316 -8.33 13.13 10.70
N ASP A 317 -9.20 13.99 11.23
CA ASP A 317 -9.97 14.98 10.48
C ASP A 317 -9.22 16.31 10.27
N TYR A 318 -7.97 16.41 10.74
CA TYR A 318 -7.10 17.55 10.53
C TYR A 318 -5.78 17.15 9.81
N PRO A 319 -5.09 18.11 9.17
CA PRO A 319 -3.76 17.87 8.63
C PRO A 319 -2.76 17.48 9.73
N ASN A 320 -1.64 16.87 9.34
CA ASN A 320 -0.55 16.50 10.26
C ASN A 320 -1.01 15.61 11.44
N GLN A 321 -1.72 14.52 11.13
CA GLN A 321 -2.14 13.58 12.16
C GLN A 321 -0.92 12.82 12.72
N VAL A 322 -0.52 13.14 13.95
CA VAL A 322 0.50 12.39 14.70
C VAL A 322 -0.16 11.12 15.23
N ASN A 323 0.15 10.00 14.58
CA ASN A 323 -0.41 8.69 14.93
C ASN A 323 0.68 7.63 14.94
N ASN A 324 0.76 6.87 16.03
CA ASN A 324 1.78 5.85 16.28
C ASN A 324 1.80 4.74 15.21
N VAL A 325 0.72 4.56 14.45
CA VAL A 325 0.65 3.65 13.29
C VAL A 325 1.73 3.94 12.22
N LEU A 326 2.25 5.17 12.17
CA LEU A 326 3.36 5.55 11.28
C LEU A 326 4.70 4.96 11.72
N CYS A 327 4.79 4.41 12.93
CA CYS A 327 6.02 3.90 13.54
C CYS A 327 5.96 2.40 13.81
N PHE A 328 5.08 1.94 14.71
CA PHE A 328 5.19 0.60 15.28
C PHE A 328 5.19 -0.55 14.26
N PRO A 329 4.39 -0.55 13.16
CA PRO A 329 4.46 -1.68 12.23
C PRO A 329 5.84 -1.79 11.59
N PHE A 330 6.42 -0.66 11.21
CA PHE A 330 7.61 -0.60 10.36
C PHE A 330 8.92 -0.71 11.16
N ILE A 331 8.96 -0.15 12.38
CA ILE A 331 10.12 -0.32 13.25
C ILE A 331 10.31 -1.79 13.65
N PHE A 332 9.22 -2.50 13.94
CA PHE A 332 9.28 -3.93 14.20
C PHE A 332 9.63 -4.72 12.94
N ARG A 333 9.13 -4.33 11.76
CA ARG A 333 9.50 -5.02 10.51
C ARG A 333 11.00 -4.99 10.28
N GLY A 334 11.61 -3.80 10.37
CA GLY A 334 13.05 -3.62 10.24
C GLY A 334 13.83 -4.38 11.31
N ALA A 335 13.36 -4.34 12.57
CA ALA A 335 14.01 -5.05 13.68
C ALA A 335 13.97 -6.57 13.52
N LEU A 336 12.82 -7.15 13.17
CA LEU A 336 12.63 -8.60 13.00
C LEU A 336 13.44 -9.13 11.80
N ASP A 337 13.46 -8.40 10.69
CA ASP A 337 14.13 -8.87 9.46
C ASP A 337 15.64 -9.03 9.63
N VAL A 338 16.25 -8.17 10.44
CA VAL A 338 17.69 -8.21 10.76
C VAL A 338 17.99 -8.97 12.04
N GLY A 339 16.98 -9.57 12.68
CA GLY A 339 17.13 -10.27 13.97
C GLY A 339 17.73 -9.37 15.05
N ALA A 340 17.26 -8.14 15.19
CA ALA A 340 17.74 -7.21 16.20
C ALA A 340 17.50 -7.76 17.61
N THR A 341 18.46 -7.61 18.52
CA THR A 341 18.31 -8.03 19.93
C THR A 341 17.58 -7.00 20.78
N GLU A 342 17.55 -5.73 20.34
CA GLU A 342 16.81 -4.64 20.99
C GLU A 342 16.35 -3.59 19.95
N ILE A 343 15.48 -2.66 20.37
CA ILE A 343 15.26 -1.40 19.66
C ILE A 343 15.97 -0.29 20.43
N ASN A 344 17.11 0.16 19.92
CA ASN A 344 17.94 1.19 20.55
C ASN A 344 17.70 2.59 19.97
N ASP A 345 18.38 3.59 20.54
CA ASP A 345 18.24 5.00 20.15
C ASP A 345 18.57 5.26 18.68
N ALA A 346 19.59 4.59 18.14
CA ALA A 346 19.96 4.71 16.73
C ALA A 346 18.82 4.26 15.81
N MET A 347 18.15 3.16 16.15
CA MET A 347 16.97 2.67 15.42
C MET A 347 15.79 3.63 15.51
N GLN A 348 15.54 4.24 16.68
CA GLN A 348 14.48 5.24 16.84
C GLN A 348 14.76 6.48 15.98
N LEU A 349 15.99 6.99 15.95
CA LEU A 349 16.42 8.10 15.10
C LEU A 349 16.35 7.74 13.60
N GLY A 350 16.73 6.51 13.23
CA GLY A 350 16.56 6.00 11.87
C GLY A 350 15.10 5.95 11.44
N CYS A 351 14.19 5.56 12.34
CA CYS A 351 12.74 5.58 12.11
C CYS A 351 12.24 7.02 11.88
N ILE A 352 12.65 7.97 12.73
CA ILE A 352 12.33 9.40 12.61
C ILE A 352 12.73 9.94 11.23
N GLU A 353 13.98 9.69 10.81
CA GLU A 353 14.48 10.17 9.53
C GLU A 353 13.74 9.52 8.36
N GLY A 354 13.43 8.22 8.45
CA GLY A 354 12.66 7.51 7.43
C GLY A 354 11.26 8.11 7.23
N ILE A 355 10.52 8.34 8.32
CA ILE A 355 9.18 8.95 8.28
C ILE A 355 9.26 10.39 7.75
N ALA A 356 10.20 11.19 8.26
CA ALA A 356 10.35 12.59 7.89
C ALA A 356 10.76 12.73 6.40
N ALA A 357 11.70 11.92 5.92
CA ALA A 357 12.15 11.91 4.54
C ALA A 357 11.03 11.50 3.57
N LEU A 358 10.16 10.58 3.97
CA LEU A 358 9.05 10.11 3.13
C LEU A 358 8.00 11.21 2.90
N ALA A 359 7.70 12.03 3.91
CA ALA A 359 6.83 13.20 3.74
C ALA A 359 7.43 14.27 2.80
N ARG A 360 8.76 14.37 2.75
CA ARG A 360 9.48 15.28 1.84
C ARG A 360 9.54 14.76 0.40
N ALA A 361 9.40 13.45 0.22
CA ALA A 361 9.42 12.81 -1.09
C ALA A 361 8.06 12.92 -1.80
N THR A 362 8.09 13.04 -3.14
CA THR A 362 6.88 13.17 -3.97
C THR A 362 5.91 12.02 -3.75
N THR A 363 4.65 12.34 -3.46
CA THR A 363 3.58 11.38 -3.16
C THR A 363 3.28 10.46 -4.34
N SER A 364 3.22 9.14 -4.09
CA SER A 364 2.88 8.16 -5.12
C SER A 364 1.39 8.23 -5.52
N ALA A 365 1.06 7.70 -6.70
CA ALA A 365 -0.32 7.68 -7.20
C ALA A 365 -1.28 6.90 -6.27
N GLU A 366 -0.78 5.93 -5.52
CA GLU A 366 -1.54 5.07 -4.60
C GLU A 366 -1.89 5.77 -3.29
N ALA A 367 -0.95 6.52 -2.71
CA ALA A 367 -1.21 7.33 -1.52
C ALA A 367 -2.30 8.38 -1.82
N ALA A 368 -2.29 8.99 -3.00
CA ALA A 368 -3.34 9.92 -3.43
C ALA A 368 -4.71 9.23 -3.67
N ALA A 369 -4.71 7.97 -4.13
CA ALA A 369 -5.95 7.23 -4.38
C ALA A 369 -6.70 6.87 -3.08
N ALA A 370 -5.98 6.65 -1.98
CA ALA A 370 -6.57 6.40 -0.66
C ALA A 370 -7.16 7.68 -0.01
N TYR A 371 -6.67 8.85 -0.41
CA TYR A 371 -7.06 10.16 0.15
C TYR A 371 -7.52 11.11 -0.96
N GLN A 372 -8.59 10.73 -1.66
CA GLN A 372 -9.24 11.60 -2.67
C GLN A 372 -9.65 12.92 -1.99
N ASP A 373 -9.28 14.05 -2.59
CA ASP A 373 -9.51 15.44 -2.12
C ASP A 373 -8.49 16.05 -1.12
N GLU A 374 -7.41 15.35 -0.76
CA GLU A 374 -6.35 15.93 0.09
C GLU A 374 -5.06 16.26 -0.68
N ARG A 375 -4.46 17.42 -0.38
CA ARG A 375 -3.20 17.87 -0.98
C ARG A 375 -2.02 17.31 -0.18
N LEU A 376 -1.26 16.39 -0.80
CA LEU A 376 -0.13 15.68 -0.18
C LEU A 376 1.21 16.28 -0.64
N ASP A 377 1.35 17.61 -0.52
CA ASP A 377 2.57 18.35 -0.83
C ASP A 377 3.28 18.74 0.47
N PHE A 378 4.58 18.45 0.59
CA PHE A 378 5.37 18.83 1.76
C PHE A 378 5.23 20.32 2.09
N GLY A 379 4.83 20.62 3.33
CA GLY A 379 4.55 21.99 3.77
C GLY A 379 3.90 22.06 5.15
N PRO A 380 3.43 23.24 5.59
CA PRO A 380 2.85 23.44 6.92
C PRO A 380 1.69 22.51 7.26
N ASP A 381 0.94 22.04 6.25
CA ASP A 381 -0.21 21.14 6.40
C ASP A 381 0.15 19.67 6.05
N TYR A 382 1.42 19.37 5.75
CA TYR A 382 1.89 18.00 5.47
C TYR A 382 3.34 17.79 5.96
N LEU A 383 3.47 17.56 7.26
CA LEU A 383 4.74 17.30 7.97
C LEU A 383 5.11 15.82 8.02
N ILE A 384 4.11 14.94 8.00
CA ILE A 384 4.26 13.50 8.16
C ILE A 384 3.34 12.78 7.19
N PRO A 385 3.75 11.60 6.70
CA PRO A 385 2.94 10.86 5.74
C PRO A 385 1.66 10.33 6.38
N LYS A 386 0.72 9.92 5.53
CA LYS A 386 -0.54 9.32 5.99
C LYS A 386 -0.36 7.82 6.25
N PRO A 387 -1.11 7.22 7.20
CA PRO A 387 -0.96 5.81 7.58
C PRO A 387 -1.03 4.79 6.44
N PHE A 388 -1.82 5.08 5.40
CA PHE A 388 -2.00 4.18 4.26
C PHE A 388 -1.03 4.46 3.09
N ASP A 389 0.00 5.29 3.30
CA ASP A 389 1.05 5.46 2.31
C ASP A 389 1.87 4.15 2.19
N PRO A 390 1.80 3.45 1.05
CA PRO A 390 2.43 2.13 0.92
C PRO A 390 3.96 2.18 0.98
N ARG A 391 4.56 3.35 0.74
CA ARG A 391 6.01 3.55 0.76
C ARG A 391 6.57 3.43 2.18
N LEU A 392 5.73 3.57 3.22
CA LEU A 392 6.14 3.48 4.62
C LEU A 392 6.86 2.17 4.93
N MET A 393 6.38 1.05 4.37
CA MET A 393 7.01 -0.26 4.57
C MET A 393 8.47 -0.24 4.11
N GLY A 394 8.73 0.05 2.84
CA GLY A 394 10.09 -0.02 2.30
C GLY A 394 11.02 1.02 2.91
N VAL A 395 10.55 2.26 3.10
CA VAL A 395 11.41 3.36 3.56
C VAL A 395 11.72 3.26 5.05
N VAL A 396 10.70 3.12 5.90
CA VAL A 396 10.89 3.17 7.35
C VAL A 396 11.57 1.88 7.85
N ALA A 397 11.13 0.70 7.39
CA ALA A 397 11.75 -0.55 7.81
C ALA A 397 13.21 -0.65 7.35
N SER A 398 13.54 -0.16 6.15
CA SER A 398 14.94 -0.12 5.68
C SER A 398 15.81 0.84 6.48
N ALA A 399 15.28 2.00 6.87
CA ALA A 399 16.02 2.95 7.71
C ALA A 399 16.32 2.34 9.10
N VAL A 400 15.34 1.64 9.68
CA VAL A 400 15.49 0.96 10.97
C VAL A 400 16.46 -0.22 10.88
N ALA A 401 16.31 -1.08 9.85
CA ALA A 401 17.21 -2.20 9.60
C ALA A 401 18.67 -1.73 9.45
N LYS A 402 18.88 -0.64 8.69
CA LYS A 402 20.20 -0.03 8.53
C LYS A 402 20.77 0.43 9.89
N ALA A 403 19.99 1.17 10.68
CA ALA A 403 20.42 1.64 11.99
C ALA A 403 20.72 0.50 12.97
N ALA A 404 19.95 -0.60 12.92
CA ALA A 404 20.18 -1.80 13.74
C ALA A 404 21.53 -2.47 13.39
N MET A 405 21.87 -2.54 12.10
CA MET A 405 23.17 -3.06 11.66
C MET A 405 24.32 -2.14 12.05
N GLU A 406 24.18 -0.83 11.85
CA GLU A 406 25.22 0.16 12.16
C GLU A 406 25.50 0.26 13.68
N SER A 407 24.48 0.06 14.50
CA SER A 407 24.62 0.03 15.96
C SER A 407 25.07 -1.33 16.53
N GLY A 408 25.16 -2.37 15.70
CA GLY A 408 25.68 -3.68 16.08
C GLY A 408 24.70 -4.61 16.81
N VAL A 409 23.40 -4.28 16.84
CA VAL A 409 22.37 -5.11 17.49
C VAL A 409 21.73 -6.14 16.56
N ALA A 410 22.02 -6.07 15.25
CA ALA A 410 21.51 -7.00 14.25
C ALA A 410 22.26 -8.35 14.24
N THR A 411 21.55 -9.45 14.44
CA THR A 411 22.12 -10.81 14.36
C THR A 411 22.07 -11.43 12.95
N LYS A 412 21.27 -10.84 12.06
CA LYS A 412 21.06 -11.27 10.67
C LYS A 412 21.18 -10.07 9.71
N PRO A 413 22.38 -9.51 9.52
CA PRO A 413 22.56 -8.33 8.69
C PRO A 413 22.15 -8.58 7.23
N VAL A 414 21.58 -7.55 6.61
CA VAL A 414 21.18 -7.54 5.19
C VAL A 414 22.38 -7.11 4.35
N ALA A 415 22.79 -7.95 3.40
CA ALA A 415 23.94 -7.68 2.55
C ALA A 415 23.67 -6.61 1.47
N ASP A 416 22.45 -6.60 0.90
CA ASP A 416 22.02 -5.63 -0.12
C ASP A 416 20.75 -4.92 0.34
N MET A 417 20.92 -3.69 0.84
CA MET A 417 19.82 -2.87 1.33
C MET A 417 18.86 -2.43 0.21
N LYS A 418 19.33 -2.33 -1.03
CA LYS A 418 18.45 -1.99 -2.17
C LYS A 418 17.55 -3.18 -2.47
N ALA A 419 18.12 -4.37 -2.60
CA ALA A 419 17.33 -5.59 -2.83
C ALA A 419 16.34 -5.88 -1.69
N TYR A 420 16.73 -5.58 -0.44
CA TYR A 420 15.83 -5.68 0.71
C TYR A 420 14.66 -4.70 0.63
N LYS A 421 14.92 -3.43 0.33
CA LYS A 421 13.85 -2.44 0.13
C LYS A 421 12.94 -2.84 -1.03
N ASP A 422 13.50 -3.26 -2.16
CA ASP A 422 12.72 -3.69 -3.34
C ASP A 422 11.83 -4.91 -3.00
N ALA A 423 12.31 -5.83 -2.15
CA ALA A 423 11.53 -6.97 -1.67
C ALA A 423 10.39 -6.53 -0.74
N LEU A 424 10.63 -5.57 0.17
CA LEU A 424 9.59 -5.00 1.02
C LEU A 424 8.52 -4.28 0.21
N ASP A 425 8.93 -3.43 -0.73
CA ASP A 425 8.02 -2.74 -1.65
C ASP A 425 7.22 -3.78 -2.46
N GLY A 426 7.86 -4.84 -2.94
CA GLY A 426 7.19 -5.97 -3.61
C GLY A 426 6.24 -6.78 -2.72
N SER A 427 6.50 -6.86 -1.41
CA SER A 427 5.66 -7.61 -0.45
C SER A 427 4.35 -6.91 -0.12
N VAL A 428 4.32 -5.58 -0.20
CA VAL A 428 3.10 -4.76 -0.07
C VAL A 428 2.21 -4.91 -1.32
N PHE A 429 2.80 -5.33 -2.45
CA PHE A 429 2.12 -5.41 -3.73
C PHE A 429 2.33 -6.79 -4.38
N LYS A 430 1.40 -7.75 -4.13
CA LYS A 430 1.33 -9.01 -4.90
C LYS A 430 1.38 -8.75 -6.43
N SER A 431 0.86 -7.60 -6.88
CA SER A 431 1.00 -7.09 -8.24
C SER A 431 2.40 -6.69 -8.66
N ALA A 432 3.20 -6.06 -7.79
CA ALA A 432 4.56 -5.64 -8.13
C ALA A 432 5.47 -6.84 -8.43
N LEU A 433 5.34 -7.95 -7.68
CA LEU A 433 6.10 -9.17 -7.95
C LEU A 433 5.76 -9.77 -9.33
N ILE A 434 4.47 -9.85 -9.67
CA ILE A 434 4.01 -10.38 -10.97
C ILE A 434 4.36 -9.42 -12.12
N MET A 435 4.31 -8.11 -11.88
CA MET A 435 4.62 -7.09 -12.89
C MET A 435 6.12 -6.83 -13.05
N ARG A 436 6.96 -7.22 -12.09
CA ARG A 436 8.41 -6.94 -12.11
C ARG A 436 9.11 -7.37 -13.41
N PRO A 437 8.87 -8.58 -13.98
CA PRO A 437 9.45 -8.96 -15.26
C PRO A 437 9.03 -8.01 -16.41
N VAL A 438 7.78 -7.53 -16.39
CA VAL A 438 7.23 -6.63 -17.42
C VAL A 438 7.89 -5.25 -17.33
N PHE A 439 8.00 -4.68 -16.13
CA PHE A 439 8.68 -3.39 -15.92
C PHE A 439 10.18 -3.48 -16.24
N ALA A 440 10.85 -4.57 -15.86
CA ALA A 440 12.25 -4.79 -16.19
C ALA A 440 12.45 -4.84 -17.71
N ALA A 441 11.60 -5.57 -18.44
CA ALA A 441 11.67 -5.65 -19.89
C ALA A 441 11.31 -4.31 -20.58
N ALA A 442 10.36 -3.54 -20.04
CA ALA A 442 10.04 -2.20 -20.54
C ALA A 442 11.21 -1.22 -20.37
N SER A 443 11.98 -1.31 -19.27
CA SER A 443 13.10 -0.40 -18.98
C SER A 443 14.26 -0.45 -19.99
N HIS A 444 14.31 -1.48 -20.84
CA HIS A 444 15.34 -1.63 -21.88
C HIS A 444 15.03 -0.88 -23.18
N ALA A 445 13.84 -0.29 -23.30
CA ALA A 445 13.44 0.51 -24.45
C ALA A 445 12.80 1.83 -23.99
N GLU A 446 12.83 2.83 -24.85
CA GLU A 446 12.09 4.07 -24.68
C GLU A 446 11.02 4.12 -25.77
N ARG A 447 9.75 4.02 -25.40
CA ARG A 447 8.61 4.06 -26.32
C ARG A 447 7.71 5.25 -26.03
N ARG A 448 7.08 5.76 -27.10
CA ARG A 448 6.06 6.80 -27.05
C ARG A 448 4.70 6.14 -26.97
N ILE A 449 4.02 6.32 -25.83
CA ILE A 449 2.73 5.69 -25.55
C ILE A 449 1.64 6.76 -25.56
N ALA A 450 0.72 6.65 -26.53
CA ALA A 450 -0.40 7.58 -26.67
C ALA A 450 -1.60 7.15 -25.81
N PHE A 451 -2.04 8.00 -24.90
CA PHE A 451 -3.29 7.84 -24.17
C PHE A 451 -4.40 8.61 -24.90
N ALA A 452 -5.41 7.88 -25.37
CA ALA A 452 -6.55 8.46 -26.08
C ALA A 452 -7.37 9.39 -25.19
N GLU A 453 -7.55 9.05 -23.92
CA GLU A 453 -8.31 9.86 -22.97
C GLU A 453 -7.40 10.72 -22.08
N GLY A 454 -6.56 11.56 -22.71
CA GLY A 454 -5.56 12.38 -22.01
C GLY A 454 -6.11 13.37 -21.00
N GLU A 455 -7.40 13.72 -21.08
CA GLU A 455 -8.07 14.59 -20.10
C GLU A 455 -8.53 13.83 -18.83
N ASP A 456 -8.52 12.51 -18.81
CA ASP A 456 -8.94 11.71 -17.65
C ASP A 456 -7.93 11.82 -16.50
N GLU A 457 -8.38 12.11 -15.28
CA GLU A 457 -7.49 12.26 -14.12
C GLU A 457 -6.65 11.00 -13.86
N ARG A 458 -7.21 9.82 -14.11
CA ARG A 458 -6.49 8.54 -13.94
C ARG A 458 -5.35 8.41 -14.94
N VAL A 459 -5.54 8.92 -16.16
CA VAL A 459 -4.51 8.97 -17.20
C VAL A 459 -3.42 9.96 -16.82
N LEU A 460 -3.76 11.14 -16.29
CA LEU A 460 -2.76 12.12 -15.82
C LEU A 460 -1.86 11.55 -14.72
N ARG A 461 -2.45 10.84 -13.75
CA ARG A 461 -1.70 10.16 -12.69
C ARG A 461 -0.84 9.03 -13.24
N ALA A 462 -1.37 8.23 -14.16
CA ALA A 462 -0.62 7.17 -14.82
C ALA A 462 0.56 7.71 -15.65
N ALA A 463 0.38 8.84 -16.34
CA ALA A 463 1.45 9.50 -17.09
C ALA A 463 2.59 9.99 -16.18
N GLN A 464 2.27 10.55 -15.00
CA GLN A 464 3.29 10.89 -14.01
C GLN A 464 4.02 9.64 -13.51
N GLY A 465 3.28 8.61 -13.09
CA GLY A 465 3.88 7.34 -12.66
C GLY A 465 4.74 6.70 -13.74
N MET A 466 4.36 6.83 -15.02
CA MET A 466 5.15 6.32 -16.13
C MET A 466 6.47 7.07 -16.30
N ILE A 467 6.47 8.40 -16.14
CA ILE A 467 7.69 9.22 -16.17
C ILE A 467 8.61 8.89 -14.98
N GLU A 468 8.04 8.58 -13.82
CA GLU A 468 8.79 8.29 -12.58
C GLU A 468 9.32 6.84 -12.51
N GLU A 469 8.53 5.86 -12.98
CA GLU A 469 8.82 4.42 -12.81
C GLU A 469 9.37 3.76 -14.09
N THR A 470 9.33 4.43 -15.26
CA THR A 470 9.73 3.83 -16.54
C THR A 470 10.59 4.79 -17.38
N THR A 471 11.11 4.29 -18.49
CA THR A 471 11.84 5.06 -19.51
C THR A 471 10.93 5.57 -20.63
N ASP A 472 9.63 5.27 -20.60
CA ASP A 472 8.68 5.59 -21.68
C ASP A 472 8.20 7.05 -21.65
N LYS A 473 7.79 7.55 -22.81
CA LYS A 473 7.30 8.92 -23.00
C LYS A 473 5.78 8.95 -23.21
N PRO A 474 5.00 9.60 -22.33
CA PRO A 474 3.56 9.72 -22.53
C PRO A 474 3.24 10.76 -23.59
N ILE A 475 2.22 10.45 -24.40
CA ILE A 475 1.54 11.41 -25.27
C ILE A 475 0.08 11.45 -24.86
N LEU A 476 -0.44 12.63 -24.52
CA LEU A 476 -1.82 12.79 -24.09
C LEU A 476 -2.67 13.43 -25.19
N ILE A 477 -3.75 12.76 -25.59
CA ILE A 477 -4.71 13.32 -26.55
C ILE A 477 -5.80 14.06 -25.77
N GLY A 478 -5.91 15.37 -25.98
CA GLY A 478 -6.85 16.20 -25.26
C GLY A 478 -6.55 17.69 -25.39
N ARG A 479 -7.42 18.51 -24.80
CA ARG A 479 -7.27 19.97 -24.80
C ARG A 479 -6.23 20.41 -23.76
N PRO A 480 -5.18 21.18 -24.14
CA PRO A 480 -4.09 21.56 -23.24
C PRO A 480 -4.56 22.27 -21.96
N GLU A 481 -5.53 23.18 -22.07
CA GLU A 481 -6.06 23.94 -20.93
C GLU A 481 -6.85 23.06 -19.96
N VAL A 482 -7.56 22.05 -20.47
CA VAL A 482 -8.30 21.09 -19.63
C VAL A 482 -7.33 20.15 -18.92
N ILE A 483 -6.31 19.67 -19.64
CA ILE A 483 -5.24 18.83 -19.08
C ILE A 483 -4.52 19.59 -17.96
N ALA A 484 -4.08 20.83 -18.20
CA ALA A 484 -3.38 21.64 -17.21
C ALA A 484 -4.22 21.88 -15.94
N MET A 485 -5.48 22.28 -16.12
CA MET A 485 -6.42 22.51 -15.02
C MET A 485 -6.65 21.24 -14.19
N ARG A 486 -6.85 20.10 -14.84
CA ARG A 486 -7.09 18.82 -14.15
C ARG A 486 -5.81 18.30 -13.47
N ALA A 487 -4.64 18.49 -14.08
CA ALA A 487 -3.37 18.14 -13.46
C ALA A 487 -3.13 18.95 -12.19
N GLU A 488 -3.37 20.27 -12.22
CA GLU A 488 -3.26 21.14 -11.04
C GLU A 488 -4.23 20.71 -9.93
N ARG A 489 -5.51 20.49 -10.26
CA ARG A 489 -6.52 20.02 -9.31
C ARG A 489 -6.16 18.67 -8.68
N ALA A 490 -5.57 17.76 -9.46
CA ALA A 490 -5.19 16.43 -9.03
C ALA A 490 -3.86 16.39 -8.23
N GLY A 491 -3.16 17.52 -8.09
CA GLY A 491 -1.84 17.59 -7.45
C GLY A 491 -0.73 16.93 -8.28
N VAL A 492 -0.92 16.82 -9.60
CA VAL A 492 0.02 16.20 -10.52
C VAL A 492 1.10 17.23 -10.92
N LYS A 493 2.38 16.87 -10.78
CA LYS A 493 3.52 17.79 -10.96
C LYS A 493 3.90 18.01 -12.42
N ILE A 494 3.62 17.04 -13.28
CA ILE A 494 3.96 17.10 -14.71
C ILE A 494 3.19 18.22 -15.44
N ARG A 495 3.82 18.79 -16.47
CA ARG A 495 3.34 19.94 -17.22
C ARG A 495 3.28 19.63 -18.74
N PRO A 496 2.16 19.96 -19.41
CA PRO A 496 2.04 19.83 -20.86
C PRO A 496 3.16 20.53 -21.62
N GLY A 497 3.77 19.85 -22.60
CA GLY A 497 4.80 20.41 -23.47
C GLY A 497 6.19 20.54 -22.83
N ILE A 498 6.33 20.22 -21.54
CA ILE A 498 7.62 20.13 -20.84
C ILE A 498 7.92 18.66 -20.57
N ASP A 499 7.03 17.99 -19.82
CA ASP A 499 7.25 16.62 -19.35
C ASP A 499 6.64 15.57 -20.30
N PHE A 500 5.63 15.96 -21.08
CA PHE A 500 4.93 15.08 -22.02
C PHE A 500 4.36 15.83 -23.23
N GLU A 501 4.20 15.12 -24.35
CA GLU A 501 3.61 15.68 -25.56
C GLU A 501 2.08 15.70 -25.46
N VAL A 502 1.45 16.74 -26.02
CA VAL A 502 -0.01 16.84 -26.14
C VAL A 502 -0.41 16.90 -27.61
N VAL A 503 -1.39 16.09 -27.98
CA VAL A 503 -2.08 16.18 -29.27
C VAL A 503 -3.43 16.83 -29.03
N ASN A 504 -3.60 18.05 -29.52
CA ASN A 504 -4.82 18.83 -29.35
C ASN A 504 -5.83 18.53 -30.47
N PRO A 505 -6.96 17.87 -30.21
CA PRO A 505 -7.95 17.56 -31.25
C PRO A 505 -8.54 18.81 -31.94
N GLU A 506 -8.52 19.97 -31.27
CA GLU A 506 -9.07 21.22 -31.81
C GLU A 506 -8.06 21.98 -32.68
N ASN A 507 -6.76 21.84 -32.39
CA ASN A 507 -5.70 22.61 -33.05
C ASN A 507 -4.35 21.87 -33.01
N ASP A 508 -4.16 20.90 -33.91
CA ASP A 508 -2.88 20.21 -34.10
C ASP A 508 -2.35 20.44 -35.54
N SER A 509 -1.07 20.75 -35.67
CA SER A 509 -0.41 20.96 -36.97
C SER A 509 -0.49 19.74 -37.90
N ARG A 510 -0.57 18.53 -37.34
CA ARG A 510 -0.67 17.25 -38.04
C ARG A 510 -2.10 16.91 -38.45
N TYR A 511 -3.11 17.71 -38.07
CA TYR A 511 -4.52 17.45 -38.36
C TYR A 511 -4.76 17.12 -39.84
N LYS A 512 -4.16 17.90 -40.76
CA LYS A 512 -4.30 17.68 -42.20
C LYS A 512 -3.77 16.31 -42.63
N GLN A 513 -2.61 15.92 -42.12
CA GLN A 513 -2.01 14.61 -42.38
C GLN A 513 -2.90 13.48 -41.83
N TYR A 514 -3.44 13.64 -40.61
CA TYR A 514 -4.20 12.59 -39.94
C TYR A 514 -5.53 12.27 -40.63
N TRP A 515 -6.32 13.29 -40.99
CA TRP A 515 -7.59 13.01 -41.66
C TRP A 515 -7.38 12.47 -43.08
N GLN A 516 -6.31 12.88 -43.77
CA GLN A 516 -5.96 12.33 -45.08
C GLN A 516 -5.54 10.86 -44.98
N ALA A 517 -4.71 10.51 -43.98
CA ALA A 517 -4.34 9.13 -43.71
C ALA A 517 -5.56 8.26 -43.39
N TYR A 518 -6.42 8.72 -42.48
CA TYR A 518 -7.67 8.02 -42.13
C TYR A 518 -8.59 7.86 -43.34
N TYR A 519 -8.75 8.91 -44.15
CA TYR A 519 -9.52 8.85 -45.39
C TYR A 519 -8.93 7.81 -46.37
N ASN A 520 -7.62 7.80 -46.58
CA ASN A 520 -6.97 6.83 -47.48
C ASN A 520 -7.20 5.38 -47.04
N ILE A 521 -7.17 5.10 -45.74
CA ILE A 521 -7.47 3.79 -45.16
C ILE A 521 -8.95 3.42 -45.38
N MET A 522 -9.85 4.39 -45.21
CA MET A 522 -11.29 4.14 -45.11
C MET A 522 -12.13 4.53 -46.34
N ALA A 523 -11.52 5.07 -47.40
CA ALA A 523 -12.22 5.58 -48.58
C ALA A 523 -13.08 4.51 -49.26
N ARG A 524 -12.61 3.26 -49.29
CA ARG A 524 -13.35 2.12 -49.84
C ARG A 524 -14.34 1.49 -48.85
N LYS A 525 -14.41 2.00 -47.63
CA LYS A 525 -15.33 1.58 -46.55
C LYS A 525 -16.39 2.66 -46.25
N GLY A 526 -16.62 3.57 -47.19
CA GLY A 526 -17.72 4.55 -47.14
C GLY A 526 -17.41 5.86 -46.40
N ILE A 527 -16.17 6.08 -45.93
CA ILE A 527 -15.78 7.33 -45.29
C ILE A 527 -15.50 8.41 -46.34
N THR A 528 -16.20 9.54 -46.26
CA THR A 528 -15.96 10.73 -47.09
C THR A 528 -14.89 11.64 -46.45
N PRO A 529 -14.27 12.57 -47.20
CA PRO A 529 -13.31 13.52 -46.63
C PRO A 529 -13.87 14.34 -45.46
N ASP A 530 -15.14 14.75 -45.52
CA ASP A 530 -15.75 15.54 -44.44
C ASP A 530 -16.03 14.71 -43.20
N LEU A 531 -16.42 13.43 -43.37
CA LEU A 531 -16.55 12.51 -42.24
C LEU A 531 -15.18 12.18 -41.63
N ALA A 532 -14.14 12.00 -42.43
CA ALA A 532 -12.78 11.80 -41.94
C ALA A 532 -12.29 13.00 -41.11
N LYS A 533 -12.53 14.23 -41.59
CA LYS A 533 -12.23 15.46 -40.85
C LYS A 533 -12.97 15.53 -39.52
N ALA A 534 -14.26 15.16 -39.50
CA ALA A 534 -15.06 15.17 -38.27
C ALA A 534 -14.55 14.14 -37.26
N ILE A 535 -14.28 12.90 -37.69
CA ILE A 535 -13.78 11.83 -36.82
C ILE A 535 -12.42 12.21 -36.20
N MET A 536 -11.50 12.78 -36.97
CA MET A 536 -10.20 13.23 -36.46
C MET A 536 -10.27 14.46 -35.52
N ARG A 537 -11.44 15.09 -35.36
CA ARG A 537 -11.66 16.14 -34.35
C ARG A 537 -12.32 15.64 -33.08
N THR A 538 -13.10 14.56 -33.16
CA THR A 538 -14.00 14.16 -32.07
C THR A 538 -13.70 12.80 -31.48
N ASN A 539 -12.97 11.94 -32.20
CA ASN A 539 -12.69 10.57 -31.76
C ASN A 539 -11.22 10.39 -31.40
N THR A 540 -10.93 10.48 -30.10
CA THR A 540 -9.56 10.37 -29.58
C THR A 540 -8.93 9.00 -29.81
N THR A 541 -9.72 7.92 -29.85
CA THR A 541 -9.22 6.58 -30.18
C THR A 541 -8.76 6.51 -31.62
N ALA A 542 -9.53 7.08 -32.55
CA ALA A 542 -9.14 7.14 -33.95
C ALA A 542 -7.89 8.01 -34.16
N ILE A 543 -7.76 9.12 -33.43
CA ILE A 543 -6.55 9.97 -33.42
C ILE A 543 -5.35 9.14 -32.95
N GLY A 544 -5.44 8.48 -31.79
CA GLY A 544 -4.35 7.65 -31.26
C GLY A 544 -3.95 6.51 -32.20
N ALA A 545 -4.92 5.88 -32.85
CA ALA A 545 -4.64 4.81 -33.80
C ALA A 545 -3.92 5.34 -35.05
N ILE A 546 -4.28 6.53 -35.55
CA ILE A 546 -3.56 7.17 -36.67
C ILE A 546 -2.14 7.58 -36.26
N MET A 547 -1.94 8.03 -35.02
CA MET A 547 -0.58 8.31 -34.51
C MET A 547 0.32 7.08 -34.59
N VAL A 548 -0.19 5.93 -34.16
CA VAL A 548 0.54 4.65 -34.24
C VAL A 548 0.69 4.14 -35.67
N HIS A 549 -0.26 4.47 -36.57
CA HIS A 549 -0.15 4.14 -37.98
C HIS A 549 0.92 4.97 -38.70
N GLN A 550 1.16 6.21 -38.26
CA GLN A 550 2.11 7.17 -38.85
C GLN A 550 3.45 7.21 -38.09
N ASP A 551 3.71 6.26 -37.18
CA ASP A 551 4.92 6.19 -36.35
C ASP A 551 5.18 7.44 -35.47
N HIS A 552 4.13 8.20 -35.18
CA HIS A 552 4.15 9.32 -34.25
C HIS A 552 4.01 8.85 -32.79
N ALA A 553 3.48 7.64 -32.58
CA ALA A 553 3.49 6.92 -31.32
C ALA A 553 3.83 5.44 -31.59
N ASP A 554 4.43 4.75 -30.62
CA ASP A 554 4.85 3.35 -30.77
C ASP A 554 3.76 2.37 -30.27
N SER A 555 2.87 2.85 -29.40
CA SER A 555 1.68 2.14 -28.93
C SER A 555 0.60 3.13 -28.47
N MET A 556 -0.64 2.65 -28.30
CA MET A 556 -1.73 3.44 -27.73
C MET A 556 -2.53 2.67 -26.67
N ILE A 557 -3.08 3.42 -25.71
CA ILE A 557 -4.03 2.93 -24.70
C ILE A 557 -5.31 3.76 -24.77
N CYS A 558 -6.45 3.10 -24.82
CA CYS A 558 -7.77 3.73 -24.86
C CYS A 558 -8.81 2.93 -24.06
N GLY A 559 -9.99 3.50 -23.83
CA GLY A 559 -11.12 2.78 -23.22
C GLY A 559 -11.38 3.09 -21.75
N THR A 560 -10.89 4.23 -21.24
CA THR A 560 -11.26 4.69 -19.89
C THR A 560 -12.72 5.16 -19.79
N PHE A 561 -13.40 5.27 -20.93
CA PHE A 561 -14.84 5.48 -21.10
C PHE A 561 -15.35 4.64 -22.27
N GLY A 562 -16.66 4.62 -22.51
CA GLY A 562 -17.23 3.99 -23.70
C GLY A 562 -17.27 2.46 -23.68
N GLN A 563 -17.74 1.87 -24.77
CA GLN A 563 -17.82 0.42 -24.95
C GLN A 563 -16.53 -0.12 -25.55
N TYR A 564 -16.01 -1.24 -25.03
CA TYR A 564 -14.79 -1.87 -25.50
C TYR A 564 -14.78 -2.10 -27.03
N LEU A 565 -15.86 -2.67 -27.57
CA LEU A 565 -15.98 -2.97 -29.01
C LEU A 565 -16.02 -1.72 -29.89
N TRP A 566 -16.46 -0.57 -29.35
CA TRP A 566 -16.41 0.69 -30.08
C TRP A 566 -14.96 1.14 -30.30
N HIS A 567 -14.11 1.05 -29.27
CA HIS A 567 -12.67 1.30 -29.40
C HIS A 567 -12.01 0.29 -30.33
N LEU A 568 -12.33 -1.00 -30.16
CA LEU A 568 -11.77 -2.09 -30.96
C LEU A 568 -12.04 -1.90 -32.45
N ASN A 569 -13.22 -1.42 -32.81
CA ASN A 569 -13.57 -1.14 -34.20
C ASN A 569 -12.59 -0.13 -34.84
N TYR A 570 -12.28 1.00 -34.19
CA TYR A 570 -11.34 1.99 -34.72
C TYR A 570 -9.91 1.46 -34.77
N VAL A 571 -9.47 0.78 -33.72
CA VAL A 571 -8.14 0.13 -33.66
C VAL A 571 -7.99 -0.85 -34.82
N THR A 572 -8.97 -1.71 -35.05
CA THR A 572 -8.96 -2.71 -36.12
C THR A 572 -8.99 -2.06 -37.50
N GLN A 573 -9.81 -1.02 -37.68
CA GLN A 573 -9.93 -0.33 -38.96
C GLN A 573 -8.62 0.35 -39.41
N ILE A 574 -7.85 0.89 -38.47
CA ILE A 574 -6.68 1.73 -38.74
C ILE A 574 -5.36 0.96 -38.63
N LEU A 575 -5.22 0.10 -37.61
CA LEU A 575 -4.00 -0.65 -37.31
C LEU A 575 -4.07 -2.11 -37.77
N GLY A 576 -5.26 -2.61 -38.12
CA GLY A 576 -5.45 -3.98 -38.57
C GLY A 576 -4.82 -4.24 -39.93
N THR A 577 -4.05 -5.31 -40.04
CA THR A 577 -3.40 -5.79 -41.28
C THR A 577 -3.52 -7.31 -41.38
N LYS A 578 -3.00 -7.95 -42.43
CA LYS A 578 -3.01 -9.43 -42.48
C LYS A 578 -2.21 -10.08 -41.35
N GLU A 579 -1.19 -9.39 -40.85
CA GLU A 579 -0.29 -9.87 -39.80
C GLU A 579 -0.71 -9.42 -38.40
N HIS A 580 -1.51 -8.35 -38.31
CA HIS A 580 -1.92 -7.72 -37.05
C HIS A 580 -3.45 -7.68 -36.98
N GLN A 581 -4.04 -8.60 -36.24
CA GLN A 581 -5.48 -8.67 -36.02
C GLN A 581 -5.77 -8.94 -34.54
N PRO A 582 -6.88 -8.43 -33.99
CA PRO A 582 -7.32 -8.80 -32.66
C PRO A 582 -7.54 -10.32 -32.55
N THR A 583 -6.79 -10.99 -31.67
CA THR A 583 -6.95 -12.44 -31.43
C THR A 583 -7.72 -12.75 -30.16
N GLY A 584 -7.77 -11.83 -29.20
CA GLY A 584 -8.49 -11.99 -27.94
C GLY A 584 -8.18 -10.87 -26.95
N ALA A 585 -8.97 -10.76 -25.88
CA ALA A 585 -8.68 -9.91 -24.73
C ALA A 585 -8.38 -10.77 -23.50
N LEU A 586 -7.17 -10.62 -22.97
CA LEU A 586 -6.69 -11.36 -21.80
C LEU A 586 -6.75 -10.48 -20.55
N SER A 587 -7.38 -10.93 -19.47
CA SER A 587 -7.30 -10.29 -18.15
C SER A 587 -6.51 -11.17 -17.20
N LEU A 588 -5.48 -10.60 -16.57
CA LEU A 588 -4.78 -11.22 -15.45
C LEU A 588 -5.47 -10.82 -14.15
N MET A 589 -5.92 -11.82 -13.39
CA MET A 589 -6.42 -11.66 -12.03
C MET A 589 -5.34 -12.06 -11.04
N ILE A 590 -4.92 -11.12 -10.20
CA ILE A 590 -3.98 -11.38 -9.12
C ILE A 590 -4.79 -11.71 -7.87
N LEU A 591 -4.83 -13.00 -7.52
CA LEU A 591 -5.60 -13.54 -6.39
C LEU A 591 -4.68 -13.82 -5.19
N GLU A 592 -5.26 -14.26 -4.08
CA GLU A 592 -4.49 -14.54 -2.88
C GLU A 592 -3.53 -15.73 -3.04
N ASP A 593 -3.96 -16.72 -3.80
CA ASP A 593 -3.34 -18.01 -4.09
C ASP A 593 -2.53 -18.03 -5.40
N GLY A 594 -2.58 -16.98 -6.20
CA GLY A 594 -1.73 -16.81 -7.38
C GLY A 594 -2.34 -15.99 -8.52
N PRO A 595 -1.59 -15.80 -9.61
CA PRO A 595 -2.11 -15.22 -10.84
C PRO A 595 -3.01 -16.22 -11.59
N LEU A 596 -4.16 -15.74 -12.07
CA LEU A 596 -5.05 -16.48 -12.96
C LEU A 596 -5.38 -15.64 -14.20
N PHE A 597 -5.09 -16.18 -15.37
CA PHE A 597 -5.31 -15.53 -16.66
C PHE A 597 -6.66 -15.96 -17.26
N ILE A 598 -7.43 -15.01 -17.79
CA ILE A 598 -8.78 -15.25 -18.31
C ILE A 598 -8.88 -14.67 -19.72
N ALA A 599 -9.23 -15.52 -20.70
CA ALA A 599 -9.48 -15.15 -22.08
C ALA A 599 -10.66 -15.96 -22.67
N ASP A 600 -11.28 -15.60 -23.78
CA ASP A 600 -11.35 -14.25 -24.33
C ASP A 600 -12.44 -13.46 -23.60
N THR A 601 -12.08 -12.31 -23.03
CA THR A 601 -12.99 -11.53 -22.18
C THR A 601 -13.84 -10.52 -22.95
N HIS A 602 -13.43 -10.09 -24.15
CA HIS A 602 -14.04 -8.93 -24.82
C HIS A 602 -14.02 -8.93 -26.36
N VAL A 603 -13.14 -9.69 -27.04
CA VAL A 603 -12.98 -9.55 -28.51
C VAL A 603 -14.01 -10.38 -29.26
N HIS A 604 -14.09 -11.69 -28.98
CA HIS A 604 -14.99 -12.61 -29.66
C HIS A 604 -16.16 -12.98 -28.76
N THR A 605 -17.37 -12.49 -29.08
CA THR A 605 -18.59 -12.84 -28.33
C THR A 605 -18.89 -14.34 -28.42
N GLU A 606 -18.90 -14.87 -29.64
CA GLU A 606 -19.10 -16.29 -29.96
C GLU A 606 -17.94 -16.77 -30.85
N PRO A 607 -16.81 -17.18 -30.25
CA PRO A 607 -15.62 -17.53 -31.02
C PRO A 607 -15.81 -18.83 -31.81
N THR A 608 -15.27 -18.81 -33.04
CA THR A 608 -15.10 -20.02 -33.86
C THR A 608 -13.95 -20.88 -33.31
N PRO A 609 -13.90 -22.19 -33.62
CA PRO A 609 -12.80 -23.08 -33.21
C PRO A 609 -11.42 -22.51 -33.52
N LYS A 610 -11.26 -21.91 -34.70
CA LYS A 610 -10.02 -21.27 -35.13
C LYS A 610 -9.65 -20.09 -34.22
N GLN A 611 -10.60 -19.22 -33.90
CA GLN A 611 -10.37 -18.08 -33.00
C GLN A 611 -10.04 -18.53 -31.57
N ILE A 612 -10.64 -19.62 -31.09
CA ILE A 612 -10.29 -20.22 -29.80
C ILE A 612 -8.84 -20.69 -29.81
N ALA A 613 -8.41 -21.44 -30.84
CA ALA A 613 -7.04 -21.90 -30.96
C ALA A 613 -6.03 -20.73 -31.03
N GLU A 614 -6.33 -19.70 -31.81
CA GLU A 614 -5.53 -18.47 -31.88
C GLU A 614 -5.47 -17.74 -30.52
N THR A 615 -6.58 -17.71 -29.77
CA THR A 615 -6.65 -17.16 -28.41
C THR A 615 -5.77 -17.94 -27.45
N VAL A 616 -5.76 -19.27 -27.50
CA VAL A 616 -4.93 -20.14 -26.64
C VAL A 616 -3.44 -19.87 -26.90
N ILE A 617 -3.03 -19.83 -28.17
CA ILE A 617 -1.63 -19.55 -28.56
C ILE A 617 -1.22 -18.14 -28.11
N ALA A 618 -2.08 -17.14 -28.32
CA ALA A 618 -1.81 -15.78 -27.86
C ALA A 618 -1.74 -15.68 -26.33
N THR A 619 -2.61 -16.41 -25.62
CA THR A 619 -2.62 -16.48 -24.17
C THR A 619 -1.30 -17.05 -23.65
N ALA A 620 -0.81 -18.16 -24.21
CA ALA A 620 0.46 -18.77 -23.82
C ALA A 620 1.64 -17.78 -23.90
N ARG A 621 1.73 -17.06 -25.02
CA ARG A 621 2.74 -16.00 -25.22
C ARG A 621 2.65 -14.92 -24.14
N HIS A 622 1.43 -14.45 -23.84
CA HIS A 622 1.23 -13.41 -22.84
C HIS A 622 1.42 -13.90 -21.40
N VAL A 623 1.21 -15.19 -21.08
CA VAL A 623 1.52 -15.75 -19.75
C VAL A 623 3.04 -15.74 -19.51
N ARG A 624 3.84 -16.15 -20.51
CA ARG A 624 5.32 -16.12 -20.46
C ARG A 624 5.89 -14.73 -20.23
N ARG A 625 5.19 -13.70 -20.72
CA ARG A 625 5.54 -12.29 -20.49
C ARG A 625 5.65 -11.92 -19.01
N PHE A 626 4.92 -12.61 -18.13
CA PHE A 626 4.98 -12.42 -16.67
C PHE A 626 5.96 -13.37 -15.98
N GLY A 627 6.80 -14.09 -16.74
CA GLY A 627 7.75 -15.08 -16.22
C GLY A 627 7.10 -16.38 -15.72
N ILE A 628 5.89 -16.70 -16.22
CA ILE A 628 5.11 -17.87 -15.82
C ILE A 628 5.04 -18.86 -16.98
N GLU A 629 5.22 -20.16 -16.71
CA GLU A 629 5.05 -21.19 -17.74
C GLU A 629 3.56 -21.43 -18.01
N PRO A 630 3.08 -21.43 -19.27
CA PRO A 630 1.65 -21.54 -19.55
C PRO A 630 1.12 -22.95 -19.29
N ASN A 631 -0.01 -23.00 -18.57
CA ASN A 631 -0.77 -24.21 -18.28
C ASN A 631 -2.26 -23.91 -18.48
N ILE A 632 -2.76 -24.14 -19.70
CA ILE A 632 -3.99 -23.51 -20.21
C ILE A 632 -5.15 -24.50 -20.29
N ALA A 633 -6.26 -24.20 -19.62
CA ALA A 633 -7.49 -24.96 -19.75
C ALA A 633 -8.45 -24.34 -20.78
N LEU A 634 -9.00 -25.18 -21.66
CA LEU A 634 -10.11 -24.86 -22.55
C LEU A 634 -11.42 -25.16 -21.79
N CYS A 635 -12.06 -24.10 -21.30
CA CYS A 635 -13.21 -24.17 -20.41
C CYS A 635 -14.54 -24.16 -21.17
N SER A 636 -15.39 -25.15 -20.91
CA SER A 636 -16.69 -25.32 -21.54
C SER A 636 -17.73 -25.84 -20.54
N HIS A 637 -18.99 -25.87 -20.98
CA HIS A 637 -20.04 -26.59 -20.27
C HIS A 637 -19.95 -28.11 -20.49
N SER A 638 -19.31 -28.56 -21.57
CA SER A 638 -18.93 -29.96 -21.75
C SER A 638 -17.65 -30.27 -20.96
N GLU A 639 -17.51 -31.52 -20.57
CA GLU A 639 -16.31 -32.05 -19.93
C GLU A 639 -15.89 -33.34 -20.64
N PHE A 640 -14.76 -33.28 -21.36
CA PHE A 640 -14.13 -34.38 -22.11
C PHE A 640 -15.11 -35.18 -22.99
N GLY A 641 -15.96 -34.48 -23.74
CA GLY A 641 -16.91 -35.07 -24.68
C GLY A 641 -18.24 -35.53 -24.06
N ASN A 642 -18.48 -35.32 -22.75
CA ASN A 642 -19.69 -35.81 -22.09
C ASN A 642 -20.99 -35.15 -22.60
N LEU A 643 -20.91 -33.98 -23.23
CA LEU A 643 -22.05 -33.23 -23.75
C LEU A 643 -21.80 -32.77 -25.20
N ASN A 644 -22.77 -33.03 -26.07
CA ASN A 644 -22.75 -32.59 -27.47
C ASN A 644 -23.41 -31.21 -27.65
N CYS A 645 -22.92 -30.20 -26.93
CA CYS A 645 -23.35 -28.81 -27.07
C CYS A 645 -22.43 -28.02 -28.03
N MET A 646 -22.89 -26.85 -28.49
CA MET A 646 -22.12 -25.98 -29.40
C MET A 646 -20.74 -25.64 -28.82
N THR A 647 -20.70 -25.17 -27.58
CA THR A 647 -19.45 -24.81 -26.89
C THR A 647 -18.51 -26.00 -26.68
N GLY A 648 -19.05 -27.21 -26.49
CA GLY A 648 -18.26 -28.43 -26.43
C GLY A 648 -17.64 -28.79 -27.78
N ARG A 649 -18.42 -28.74 -28.88
CA ARG A 649 -17.90 -28.99 -30.23
C ARG A 649 -16.82 -27.99 -30.63
N HIS A 650 -17.06 -26.70 -30.42
CA HIS A 650 -16.09 -25.67 -30.78
C HIS A 650 -14.75 -25.84 -30.05
N MET A 651 -14.78 -26.24 -28.77
CA MET A 651 -13.57 -26.47 -28.00
C MET A 651 -12.81 -27.72 -28.45
N ARG A 652 -13.50 -28.81 -28.81
CA ARG A 652 -12.86 -30.01 -29.37
C ARG A 652 -12.24 -29.75 -30.74
N GLU A 653 -12.95 -29.04 -31.62
CA GLU A 653 -12.41 -28.63 -32.92
C GLU A 653 -11.21 -27.67 -32.74
N ALA A 654 -11.23 -26.80 -31.73
CA ALA A 654 -10.08 -25.96 -31.40
C ALA A 654 -8.88 -26.79 -30.90
N LEU A 655 -9.14 -27.84 -30.11
CA LEU A 655 -8.12 -28.77 -29.65
C LEU A 655 -7.48 -29.51 -30.84
N GLU A 656 -8.27 -29.97 -31.81
CA GLU A 656 -7.76 -30.57 -33.04
C GLU A 656 -6.85 -29.62 -33.83
N ILE A 657 -7.20 -28.33 -33.90
CA ILE A 657 -6.35 -27.30 -34.53
C ILE A 657 -5.04 -27.09 -33.77
N LEU A 658 -5.10 -27.09 -32.43
CA LEU A 658 -3.92 -26.95 -31.59
C LEU A 658 -2.99 -28.16 -31.75
N ASP A 659 -3.56 -29.36 -31.85
CA ASP A 659 -2.86 -30.65 -32.00
C ASP A 659 -2.25 -30.87 -33.38
N ALA A 660 -2.69 -30.12 -34.39
CA ALA A 660 -2.17 -30.23 -35.75
C ALA A 660 -0.66 -29.88 -35.85
N GLU A 661 -0.12 -29.17 -34.87
CA GLU A 661 1.31 -28.87 -34.76
C GLU A 661 1.78 -28.99 -33.31
N PRO A 662 3.02 -29.44 -33.05
CA PRO A 662 3.57 -29.46 -31.70
C PRO A 662 3.56 -28.06 -31.06
N ARG A 663 3.10 -27.99 -29.81
CA ARG A 663 3.17 -26.76 -28.98
C ARG A 663 4.16 -26.97 -27.85
N ASP A 664 4.81 -25.88 -27.46
CA ASP A 664 5.83 -25.87 -26.40
C ASP A 664 5.25 -25.50 -25.03
N PHE A 665 3.92 -25.54 -24.85
CA PHE A 665 3.22 -25.24 -23.61
C PHE A 665 2.09 -26.25 -23.36
N ALA A 666 1.68 -26.39 -22.10
CA ALA A 666 0.61 -27.30 -21.73
C ALA A 666 -0.77 -26.66 -21.98
N TYR A 667 -1.64 -27.42 -22.65
CA TYR A 667 -3.04 -27.08 -22.84
C TYR A 667 -3.91 -28.34 -22.82
N GLU A 668 -5.16 -28.22 -22.36
CA GLU A 668 -6.10 -29.34 -22.34
C GLU A 668 -7.55 -28.86 -22.31
N GLY A 669 -8.47 -29.71 -22.74
CA GLY A 669 -9.90 -29.56 -22.57
C GLY A 669 -10.68 -30.41 -23.58
N GLU A 670 -11.95 -30.14 -23.80
CA GLU A 670 -12.78 -29.17 -23.11
C GLU A 670 -13.15 -29.66 -21.69
N MET A 671 -13.16 -28.78 -20.69
CA MET A 671 -13.44 -29.17 -19.30
C MET A 671 -14.19 -28.11 -18.51
N HIS A 672 -14.74 -28.50 -17.36
CA HIS A 672 -15.28 -27.57 -16.36
C HIS A 672 -14.16 -26.85 -15.60
N ILE A 673 -14.50 -25.71 -14.99
CA ILE A 673 -13.52 -24.87 -14.27
C ILE A 673 -12.95 -25.57 -13.03
N ASP A 674 -13.75 -26.36 -12.32
CA ASP A 674 -13.30 -27.13 -11.15
C ASP A 674 -12.26 -28.19 -11.55
N SER A 675 -12.45 -28.90 -12.66
CA SER A 675 -11.43 -29.79 -13.25
C SER A 675 -10.19 -29.04 -13.73
N ALA A 676 -10.34 -27.83 -14.27
CA ALA A 676 -9.19 -27.00 -14.64
C ALA A 676 -8.33 -26.63 -13.42
N LEU A 677 -8.98 -26.26 -12.31
CA LEU A 677 -8.30 -25.75 -11.11
C LEU A 677 -7.97 -26.83 -10.06
N THR A 678 -8.57 -28.01 -10.15
CA THR A 678 -8.41 -29.10 -9.17
C THR A 678 -7.79 -30.33 -9.83
N PRO A 679 -6.45 -30.52 -9.74
CA PRO A 679 -5.76 -31.62 -10.42
C PRO A 679 -6.26 -33.00 -10.03
N ASP A 680 -6.62 -33.20 -8.76
CA ASP A 680 -7.13 -34.49 -8.27
C ASP A 680 -8.49 -34.86 -8.89
N LEU A 681 -9.36 -33.86 -9.10
CA LEU A 681 -10.65 -34.07 -9.78
C LEU A 681 -10.40 -34.40 -11.25
N ARG A 682 -9.53 -33.63 -11.90
CA ARG A 682 -9.15 -33.87 -13.30
C ARG A 682 -8.53 -35.24 -13.50
N ALA A 683 -7.64 -35.68 -12.61
CA ALA A 683 -7.02 -37.00 -12.71
C ALA A 683 -8.03 -38.15 -12.55
N ARG A 684 -9.14 -37.94 -11.82
CA ARG A 684 -10.23 -38.90 -11.72
C ARG A 684 -11.08 -38.94 -12.99
N ASN A 685 -11.39 -37.78 -13.55
CA ASN A 685 -12.26 -37.66 -14.74
C ASN A 685 -11.50 -37.98 -16.04
N PHE A 686 -10.23 -37.57 -16.14
CA PHE A 686 -9.37 -37.70 -17.31
C PHE A 686 -7.88 -37.89 -16.89
N PRO A 687 -7.47 -39.13 -16.55
CA PRO A 687 -6.13 -39.44 -16.02
C PRO A 687 -4.96 -39.07 -16.95
N HIS A 688 -5.20 -38.98 -18.26
CA HIS A 688 -4.18 -38.71 -19.28
C HIS A 688 -4.14 -37.23 -19.72
N SER A 689 -4.55 -36.32 -18.84
CA SER A 689 -4.50 -34.88 -19.07
C SER A 689 -3.07 -34.39 -19.32
N ARG A 690 -2.91 -33.47 -20.28
CA ARG A 690 -1.64 -32.77 -20.55
C ARG A 690 -1.26 -31.73 -19.50
N LEU A 691 -2.20 -31.30 -18.65
CA LEU A 691 -1.96 -30.25 -17.64
C LEU A 691 -1.30 -30.84 -16.39
N GLU A 692 -0.15 -30.28 -16.02
CA GLU A 692 0.52 -30.55 -14.75
C GLU A 692 0.06 -29.54 -13.68
N GLY A 693 -0.54 -30.00 -12.58
CA GLY A 693 -1.05 -29.10 -11.53
C GLY A 693 -2.27 -28.25 -11.98
N PRO A 694 -2.68 -27.24 -11.20
CA PRO A 694 -3.81 -26.38 -11.56
C PRO A 694 -3.52 -25.56 -12.83
N ALA A 695 -4.53 -25.34 -13.67
CA ALA A 695 -4.42 -24.42 -14.79
C ALA A 695 -4.18 -22.99 -14.28
N ASN A 696 -3.28 -22.26 -14.94
CA ASN A 696 -3.02 -20.84 -14.65
C ASN A 696 -3.67 -19.91 -15.67
N ALA A 697 -4.18 -20.44 -16.78
CA ALA A 697 -4.99 -19.68 -17.73
C ALA A 697 -6.26 -20.44 -18.11
N LEU A 698 -7.38 -19.72 -18.22
CA LEU A 698 -8.68 -20.24 -18.59
C LEU A 698 -9.13 -19.56 -19.89
N VAL A 699 -9.30 -20.35 -20.95
CA VAL A 699 -9.85 -19.91 -22.23
C VAL A 699 -11.28 -20.42 -22.37
N PHE A 700 -12.25 -19.52 -22.47
CA PHE A 700 -13.68 -19.84 -22.49
C PHE A 700 -14.26 -19.93 -23.91
N ALA A 701 -15.28 -20.78 -24.06
CA ALA A 701 -15.98 -20.99 -25.33
C ALA A 701 -16.93 -19.85 -25.72
N ILE A 702 -17.22 -18.92 -24.80
CA ILE A 702 -18.09 -17.77 -25.02
C ILE A 702 -17.68 -16.61 -24.10
N ALA A 703 -17.80 -15.37 -24.59
CA ALA A 703 -17.36 -14.19 -23.84
C ALA A 703 -18.14 -13.95 -22.54
N ASP A 704 -19.44 -14.27 -22.50
CA ASP A 704 -20.27 -14.09 -21.30
C ASP A 704 -19.75 -14.89 -20.11
N ALA A 705 -19.25 -16.11 -20.34
CA ALA A 705 -18.64 -16.94 -19.31
C ALA A 705 -17.32 -16.33 -18.82
N ALA A 706 -16.43 -15.92 -19.74
CA ALA A 706 -15.17 -15.27 -19.39
C ALA A 706 -15.40 -13.96 -18.60
N SER A 707 -16.34 -13.13 -19.06
CA SER A 707 -16.71 -11.86 -18.43
C SER A 707 -17.33 -12.07 -17.05
N GLY A 708 -18.23 -13.04 -16.91
CA GLY A 708 -18.84 -13.41 -15.63
C GLY A 708 -17.80 -13.84 -14.59
N VAL A 709 -16.91 -14.77 -14.97
CA VAL A 709 -15.83 -15.26 -14.10
C VAL A 709 -14.88 -14.13 -13.71
N ARG A 710 -14.42 -13.34 -14.68
CA ARG A 710 -13.56 -12.17 -14.45
C ARG A 710 -14.20 -11.19 -13.46
N ASN A 711 -15.46 -10.81 -13.66
CA ASN A 711 -16.13 -9.82 -12.81
C ASN A 711 -16.37 -10.33 -11.38
N ILE A 712 -16.68 -11.62 -11.20
CA ILE A 712 -16.81 -12.23 -9.87
C ILE A 712 -15.47 -12.30 -9.16
N LEU A 713 -14.40 -12.71 -9.82
CA LEU A 713 -13.06 -12.73 -9.24
C LEU A 713 -12.60 -11.32 -8.84
N LYS A 714 -12.88 -10.33 -9.67
CA LYS A 714 -12.57 -8.92 -9.38
C LYS A 714 -13.37 -8.38 -8.20
N THR A 715 -14.68 -8.58 -8.20
CA THR A 715 -15.60 -7.87 -7.29
C THR A 715 -15.83 -8.61 -5.97
N LYS A 716 -15.86 -9.95 -6.00
CA LYS A 716 -16.11 -10.81 -4.83
C LYS A 716 -14.89 -11.60 -4.41
N GLY A 717 -14.05 -12.02 -5.35
CA GLY A 717 -12.79 -12.71 -5.05
C GLY A 717 -11.66 -11.78 -4.57
N GLY A 718 -11.88 -10.46 -4.54
CA GLY A 718 -10.86 -9.49 -4.14
C GLY A 718 -9.66 -9.43 -5.09
N GLY A 719 -9.79 -9.99 -6.30
CA GLY A 719 -8.71 -10.06 -7.27
C GLY A 719 -8.38 -8.70 -7.86
N LEU A 720 -7.10 -8.35 -7.89
CA LEU A 720 -6.62 -7.17 -8.60
C LEU A 720 -6.45 -7.50 -10.09
N GLU A 721 -7.14 -6.76 -10.95
CA GLU A 721 -7.08 -6.96 -12.39
C GLU A 721 -5.93 -6.18 -13.04
N VAL A 722 -5.18 -6.85 -13.91
CA VAL A 722 -4.29 -6.24 -14.91
C VAL A 722 -4.84 -6.57 -16.31
N GLY A 723 -5.22 -5.55 -17.06
CA GLY A 723 -5.86 -5.69 -18.36
C GLY A 723 -7.22 -4.99 -18.46
N PRO A 724 -8.03 -5.33 -19.48
CA PRO A 724 -7.76 -6.36 -20.49
C PRO A 724 -6.60 -6.01 -21.43
N LEU A 725 -5.74 -6.99 -21.74
CA LEU A 725 -4.69 -6.91 -22.74
C LEU A 725 -5.26 -7.30 -24.10
N LEU A 726 -5.24 -6.37 -25.06
CA LEU A 726 -5.57 -6.70 -26.45
C LEU A 726 -4.42 -7.50 -27.08
N MET A 727 -4.71 -8.74 -27.47
CA MET A 727 -3.76 -9.66 -28.09
C MET A 727 -3.79 -9.58 -29.63
N GLY A 728 -2.68 -9.96 -30.27
CA GLY A 728 -2.60 -10.09 -31.74
C GLY A 728 -2.27 -8.79 -32.50
N MET A 729 -2.22 -7.65 -31.83
CA MET A 729 -1.93 -6.34 -32.44
C MET A 729 -0.45 -5.93 -32.36
N ALA A 730 0.48 -6.87 -32.14
CA ALA A 730 1.92 -6.63 -31.92
C ALA A 730 2.21 -5.47 -30.93
N ASN A 731 1.43 -5.40 -29.84
CA ASN A 731 1.57 -4.38 -28.80
C ASN A 731 1.38 -2.92 -29.30
N ARG A 732 0.77 -2.72 -30.48
CA ARG A 732 0.49 -1.40 -31.07
C ARG A 732 -0.70 -0.69 -30.43
N ALA A 733 -1.60 -1.44 -29.80
CA ALA A 733 -2.76 -0.89 -29.12
C ALA A 733 -3.24 -1.80 -27.99
N HIS A 734 -3.71 -1.20 -26.91
CA HIS A 734 -4.47 -1.86 -25.84
C HIS A 734 -5.74 -1.08 -25.53
N ILE A 735 -6.76 -1.83 -25.12
CA ILE A 735 -8.08 -1.29 -24.78
C ILE A 735 -8.36 -1.72 -23.35
N VAL A 736 -8.57 -0.76 -22.47
CA VAL A 736 -8.95 -0.99 -21.07
C VAL A 736 -10.47 -0.86 -20.91
N THR A 737 -10.95 -0.95 -19.66
CA THR A 737 -12.37 -0.72 -19.34
C THR A 737 -12.55 0.53 -18.50
N PRO A 738 -13.77 1.11 -18.45
CA PRO A 738 -14.04 2.28 -17.61
C PRO A 738 -13.78 2.06 -16.11
N SER A 739 -13.70 0.80 -15.66
CA SER A 739 -13.39 0.44 -14.27
C SER A 739 -11.88 0.42 -13.95
N ILE A 740 -11.01 0.77 -14.90
CA ILE A 740 -9.56 0.78 -14.71
C ILE A 740 -9.15 1.86 -13.69
N THR A 741 -8.15 1.54 -12.87
CA THR A 741 -7.52 2.46 -11.91
C THR A 741 -6.27 3.11 -12.52
N SER A 742 -5.75 4.17 -11.90
CA SER A 742 -4.48 4.79 -12.33
C SER A 742 -3.31 3.80 -12.30
N ARG A 743 -3.24 2.93 -11.28
CA ARG A 743 -2.23 1.86 -11.24
C ARG A 743 -2.45 0.82 -12.34
N GLY A 744 -3.71 0.50 -12.65
CA GLY A 744 -4.05 -0.35 -13.78
C GLY A 744 -3.55 0.23 -15.11
N LEU A 745 -3.71 1.54 -15.32
CA LEU A 745 -3.20 2.24 -16.50
C LEU A 745 -1.67 2.26 -16.57
N LEU A 746 -0.97 2.46 -15.44
CA LEU A 746 0.49 2.37 -15.37
C LEU A 746 0.99 0.95 -15.67
N ASN A 747 0.32 -0.08 -15.14
CA ASN A 747 0.64 -1.46 -15.50
C ASN A 747 0.43 -1.69 -17.00
N MET A 748 -0.66 -1.16 -17.56
CA MET A 748 -0.93 -1.24 -19.01
C MET A 748 0.07 -0.43 -19.84
N SER A 749 0.66 0.64 -19.31
CA SER A 749 1.70 1.39 -20.00
C SER A 749 3.03 0.65 -20.00
N ALA A 750 3.43 0.03 -18.89
CA ALA A 750 4.57 -0.89 -18.89
C ALA A 750 4.37 -2.06 -19.87
N ILE A 751 3.13 -2.55 -19.99
CA ILE A 751 2.75 -3.52 -21.01
C ILE A 751 2.87 -2.89 -22.42
N ALA A 752 2.36 -1.70 -22.67
CA ALA A 752 2.54 -1.04 -23.98
C ALA A 752 4.03 -0.76 -24.32
N GLY A 753 4.87 -0.56 -23.29
CA GLY A 753 6.30 -0.30 -23.36
C GLY A 753 7.17 -1.51 -23.71
N THR A 754 6.78 -2.73 -23.31
CA THR A 754 7.64 -3.91 -23.57
C THR A 754 7.71 -4.25 -25.06
N PRO A 755 8.90 -4.40 -25.66
CA PRO A 755 9.02 -4.88 -27.04
C PRO A 755 8.58 -6.35 -27.18
N VAL A 756 7.86 -6.66 -28.26
CA VAL A 756 7.31 -8.01 -28.53
C VAL A 756 8.41 -9.09 -28.55
N ALA A 757 9.60 -8.74 -29.04
CA ALA A 757 10.75 -9.64 -29.13
C ALA A 757 11.24 -10.21 -27.78
N HIS A 758 10.85 -9.62 -26.65
CA HIS A 758 11.28 -10.07 -25.32
C HIS A 758 10.38 -11.14 -24.70
N TYR A 759 9.25 -11.50 -25.32
CA TYR A 759 8.29 -12.46 -24.74
C TYR A 759 7.59 -13.39 -25.76
N GLY A 760 8.13 -13.50 -26.97
CA GLY A 760 7.68 -14.48 -27.98
C GLY A 760 7.33 -13.84 -29.31
#